data_AF-A0A2Z6SK27-F1
#
_entry.id   AF-A0A2Z6SK27-F1
#
_cell.length_a   1.000
_cell.length_b   1.000
_cell.length_c   1.000
_cell.angle_alpha   90.00
_cell.angle_beta   90.00
_cell.angle_gamma   90.00
#
_symmetry.space_group_name_H-M   'P 1'
#
loop_
_entity.id
_entity.type
_entity.pdbx_description
1 polymer ?
#
loop_
_entity_poly.entity_id
_entity_poly.type
_entity_poly.pdbx_seq_one_letter_code
_entity_poly.pdbx_strand_id
1 'polypeptide(L)'
;MAENRFLTKLSQNLLEILDDDDYYDIIIEVGNDPYVKVFRAHMVILNYRSPYLRRILSTNKKENDGTLTHIKLPNILPEIFQIILSEIQIWDYVLKWGIAQNPELPSDPSSYSKDDFDTLKNTLQRCIPNIKFIKFTSKEFLKKVYPYKKVIPKELFKSLIERFLDNDYNPSDNLEQNLIASHGSIDSKIITIQHAELISKWIDKLDIMDEKKSFYDFKLIFRGSRDGFTPKKFHEICDNQSRTVTIVKVKDSNEILGGYNPIEWKSVYGFGITNNSFIFSFMNNNINDHIISRVKKEVYAINYWDRYGPSFGRSDLIINGTTFNSKSNYCRKIFYEKKIREEILNDNEYYDIIIEVGNDPYVKAFRAHMVILNYRSPYLRRILSTNKKKNDGTLTHIKITNILPEIFQIILGYIYGGNISLDEYESSDILKILIAANALSLQELIPHLQLFLINNKRKWLEQNFSSICQISFENESFLDFQKFCTKLISKKPEKIFNSPDFTLISENTLISLIRNNNLEMSEVQVWEHVLKWGIAQNPGLSSDPSNYSKDDFNALKNTLQQCIPFIKFFTLTSKEFLNNVFPYREILPNDLYMNLLKLFLNNDYNPSDEKSKPKKEKEAQPNEVDVKEEKPALKAKPKPKIKQYLLSPGSFDLNQWKRVYSNNDTRSTAIDWFWEHFDPKNYSIWRVDYRYNDELTKVFMSSNLIGGFFIRLERARKCAFGSLVVLGEDHANSIAGYFVIPGQEIPEEIYSVADFESYTFRKVDHTDPSVKSNFEDYIAWDGHLDGKKFADGKIFK
;
A
#
# COMPACT_ATOMS: atom_id res chain seq x y z
N MET A 1 -13.21 -18.85 0.14
CA MET A 1 -11.77 -18.83 0.43
C MET A 1 -11.30 -17.42 0.18
N ALA A 2 -10.99 -16.65 1.24
CA ALA A 2 -10.44 -15.32 1.09
C ALA A 2 -8.93 -15.44 0.81
N GLU A 3 -8.47 -14.80 -0.25
CA GLU A 3 -7.07 -14.81 -0.65
C GLU A 3 -6.21 -14.10 0.40
N ASN A 4 -5.22 -14.82 0.94
CA ASN A 4 -4.10 -14.21 1.65
C ASN A 4 -3.31 -13.37 0.64
N ARG A 5 -3.35 -12.04 0.78
CA ARG A 5 -2.76 -11.12 -0.19
C ARG A 5 -1.33 -10.80 0.24
N PHE A 6 -0.35 -11.23 -0.56
CA PHE A 6 1.02 -10.71 -0.48
C PHE A 6 1.00 -9.25 -0.93
N LEU A 7 1.42 -8.35 -0.06
CA LEU A 7 1.43 -6.92 -0.33
C LEU A 7 2.80 -6.54 -0.93
N THR A 8 2.82 -6.41 -2.25
CA THR A 8 4.00 -6.40 -3.15
C THR A 8 5.01 -5.28 -2.95
N LYS A 9 4.75 -4.32 -2.04
CA LYS A 9 5.65 -3.19 -1.81
C LYS A 9 6.93 -3.53 -1.03
N LEU A 10 7.04 -4.67 -0.35
CA LEU A 10 8.23 -4.95 0.49
C LEU A 10 9.55 -5.01 -0.30
N SER A 11 9.56 -5.65 -1.48
CA SER A 11 10.77 -5.70 -2.32
C SER A 11 11.11 -4.34 -2.93
N GLN A 12 10.11 -3.50 -3.15
CA GLN A 12 10.27 -2.13 -3.67
C GLN A 12 10.81 -1.21 -2.56
N ASN A 13 10.28 -1.32 -1.35
CA ASN A 13 10.70 -0.60 -0.16
C ASN A 13 12.17 -0.84 0.20
N LEU A 14 12.65 -2.09 0.09
CA LEU A 14 14.07 -2.41 0.32
C LEU A 14 15.02 -1.84 -0.75
N LEU A 15 14.51 -1.55 -1.95
CA LEU A 15 15.26 -0.85 -3.00
C LEU A 15 15.24 0.66 -2.74
N GLU A 16 14.10 1.21 -2.32
CA GLU A 16 13.99 2.63 -1.97
C GLU A 16 14.80 3.01 -0.72
N ILE A 17 15.03 2.09 0.23
CA ILE A 17 15.93 2.33 1.36
C ILE A 17 17.40 2.47 0.91
N LEU A 18 17.83 1.78 -0.15
CA LEU A 18 19.21 1.89 -0.67
C LEU A 18 19.50 3.26 -1.30
N ASP A 19 18.46 3.97 -1.73
CA ASP A 19 18.55 5.30 -2.34
C ASP A 19 18.26 6.44 -1.32
N ASP A 20 18.01 6.11 -0.05
CA ASP A 20 17.69 7.07 1.02
C ASP A 20 18.91 7.29 1.94
N ASP A 21 19.38 8.54 2.01
CA ASP A 21 20.53 8.95 2.83
C ASP A 21 20.18 9.12 4.33
N ASP A 22 18.94 8.84 4.75
CA ASP A 22 18.51 8.93 6.14
C ASP A 22 18.82 7.62 6.93
N TYR A 23 19.32 7.77 8.17
CA TYR A 23 19.63 6.67 9.11
C TYR A 23 20.68 5.65 8.62
N TYR A 24 21.58 6.03 7.72
CA TYR A 24 22.74 5.20 7.39
C TYR A 24 23.62 5.00 8.65
N ASP A 25 24.06 3.76 8.85
CA ASP A 25 24.92 3.32 9.95
C ASP A 25 26.31 2.90 9.45
N ILE A 26 26.56 3.02 8.14
CA ILE A 26 27.85 2.74 7.50
C ILE A 26 28.20 3.73 6.38
N ILE A 27 29.49 4.08 6.36
CA ILE A 27 30.16 4.82 5.28
C ILE A 27 31.14 3.87 4.57
N ILE A 28 31.06 3.81 3.24
CA ILE A 28 31.93 2.98 2.41
C ILE A 28 32.69 3.88 1.43
N GLU A 29 33.99 3.99 1.62
CA GLU A 29 34.91 4.59 0.64
C GLU A 29 35.30 3.54 -0.38
N VAL A 30 35.10 3.83 -1.65
CA VAL A 30 35.35 2.91 -2.76
C VAL A 30 36.32 3.56 -3.73
N GLY A 31 37.29 2.80 -4.23
CA GLY A 31 38.29 3.27 -5.18
C GLY A 31 39.60 3.68 -4.52
N ASN A 32 40.56 4.06 -5.36
CA ASN A 32 41.89 4.52 -4.96
C ASN A 32 42.13 5.93 -5.47
N ASP A 33 42.93 6.70 -4.74
CA ASP A 33 43.30 8.08 -5.08
C ASP A 33 43.78 8.21 -6.54
N PRO A 34 43.27 9.19 -7.32
CA PRO A 34 42.36 10.28 -6.93
C PRO A 34 40.86 9.95 -7.07
N TYR A 35 40.51 8.73 -7.45
CA TYR A 35 39.15 8.31 -7.81
C TYR A 35 38.45 7.57 -6.65
N VAL A 36 38.38 8.21 -5.49
CA VAL A 36 37.65 7.69 -4.32
C VAL A 36 36.24 8.28 -4.29
N LYS A 37 35.23 7.44 -4.12
CA LYS A 37 33.84 7.85 -3.91
C LYS A 37 33.30 7.30 -2.60
N VAL A 38 32.57 8.13 -1.87
CA VAL A 38 31.95 7.79 -0.60
C VAL A 38 30.49 7.38 -0.80
N PHE A 39 30.10 6.27 -0.21
CA PHE A 39 28.73 5.74 -0.22
C PHE A 39 28.19 5.68 1.21
N ARG A 40 26.95 6.14 1.39
CA ARG A 40 26.18 5.96 2.63
C ARG A 40 25.21 4.81 2.43
N ALA A 41 25.14 3.89 3.38
CA ALA A 41 24.30 2.70 3.26
C ALA A 41 23.88 2.18 4.64
N HIS A 42 23.04 1.14 4.65
CA HIS A 42 22.55 0.50 5.88
C HIS A 42 23.19 -0.89 6.05
N MET A 43 23.93 -1.12 7.14
CA MET A 43 24.66 -2.34 7.48
C MET A 43 23.73 -3.55 7.46
N VAL A 44 22.53 -3.43 8.01
CA VAL A 44 21.54 -4.51 7.97
C VAL A 44 21.25 -4.92 6.53
N ILE A 45 21.03 -3.97 5.61
CA ILE A 45 20.75 -4.29 4.20
C ILE A 45 21.98 -4.91 3.53
N LEU A 46 23.17 -4.35 3.75
CA LEU A 46 24.40 -4.87 3.14
C LEU A 46 24.77 -6.27 3.64
N ASN A 47 24.57 -6.55 4.93
CA ASN A 47 24.77 -7.88 5.53
C ASN A 47 23.85 -8.93 4.89
N TYR A 48 22.60 -8.57 4.62
CA TYR A 48 21.63 -9.47 3.98
C TYR A 48 21.80 -9.56 2.45
N ARG A 49 22.36 -8.54 1.79
CA ARG A 49 22.54 -8.50 0.33
C ARG A 49 23.89 -9.03 -0.15
N SER A 50 24.91 -9.03 0.70
CA SER A 50 26.28 -9.41 0.32
C SER A 50 26.98 -10.21 1.43
N PRO A 51 27.16 -11.53 1.25
CA PRO A 51 27.96 -12.36 2.17
C PRO A 51 29.41 -11.87 2.31
N TYR A 52 29.96 -11.21 1.28
CA TYR A 52 31.29 -10.59 1.32
C TYR A 52 31.32 -9.40 2.29
N LEU A 53 30.38 -8.46 2.17
CA LEU A 53 30.27 -7.33 3.09
C LEU A 53 29.91 -7.82 4.50
N ARG A 54 29.06 -8.84 4.64
CA ARG A 54 28.75 -9.48 5.93
C ARG A 54 30.01 -9.96 6.65
N ARG A 55 30.97 -10.58 5.93
CA ARG A 55 32.24 -11.02 6.51
C ARG A 55 33.09 -9.84 6.97
N ILE A 56 33.25 -8.81 6.14
CA ILE A 56 34.05 -7.61 6.48
C ILE A 56 33.44 -6.87 7.68
N LEU A 57 32.11 -6.71 7.69
CA LEU A 57 31.38 -6.05 8.78
C LEU A 57 31.46 -6.86 10.07
N SER A 58 31.39 -8.19 9.98
CA SER A 58 31.52 -9.06 11.15
C SER A 58 32.92 -9.02 11.79
N THR A 59 33.98 -8.73 11.03
CA THR A 59 35.34 -8.58 11.55
C THR A 59 35.59 -7.21 12.22
N ASN A 60 34.78 -6.21 11.88
CA ASN A 60 34.82 -4.86 12.48
C ASN A 60 33.99 -4.72 13.77
N LYS A 61 33.43 -5.82 14.32
CA LYS A 61 32.58 -5.86 15.54
C LYS A 61 33.22 -5.27 16.83
N LYS A 62 34.45 -4.75 16.80
CA LYS A 62 35.16 -4.25 17.99
C LYS A 62 34.90 -2.77 18.33
N GLU A 63 34.27 -2.00 17.47
CA GLU A 63 33.94 -0.59 17.73
C GLU A 63 32.42 -0.41 17.81
N ASN A 64 31.81 -1.01 18.84
CA ASN A 64 30.41 -0.78 19.21
C ASN A 64 30.31 0.46 20.13
N ASP A 65 31.01 1.54 19.79
CA ASP A 65 31.06 2.79 20.59
C ASP A 65 30.19 3.92 20.01
N GLY A 66 29.35 3.61 19.03
CA GLY A 66 28.49 4.60 18.37
C GLY A 66 29.20 5.37 17.25
N THR A 67 30.44 5.02 16.90
CA THR A 67 31.12 5.56 15.72
C THR A 67 30.56 4.89 14.45
N LEU A 68 30.15 5.69 13.47
CA LEU A 68 29.73 5.22 12.13
C LEU A 68 30.75 4.22 11.59
N THR A 69 30.31 3.00 11.24
CA THR A 69 31.23 1.97 10.73
C THR A 69 31.79 2.45 9.40
N HIS A 70 33.11 2.51 9.27
CA HIS A 70 33.80 3.00 8.08
C HIS A 70 34.57 1.86 7.39
N ILE A 71 34.29 1.61 6.11
CA ILE A 71 34.99 0.58 5.33
C ILE A 71 35.62 1.21 4.09
N LYS A 72 36.86 0.81 3.78
CA LYS A 72 37.52 1.14 2.51
C LYS A 72 37.56 -0.08 1.59
N LEU A 73 37.12 0.09 0.35
CA LEU A 73 37.14 -0.90 -0.72
C LEU A 73 38.02 -0.37 -1.87
N PRO A 74 39.36 -0.33 -1.67
CA PRO A 74 40.30 0.27 -2.62
C PRO A 74 40.34 -0.43 -3.98
N ASN A 75 40.03 -1.73 -3.99
CA ASN A 75 40.12 -2.60 -5.16
C ASN A 75 38.83 -2.65 -5.98
N ILE A 76 37.82 -1.85 -5.64
CA ILE A 76 36.55 -1.76 -6.37
C ILE A 76 36.46 -0.35 -6.94
N LEU A 77 36.14 -0.20 -8.23
CA LEU A 77 35.88 1.11 -8.81
C LEU A 77 34.56 1.67 -8.27
N PRO A 78 34.47 2.97 -7.93
CA PRO A 78 33.22 3.64 -7.53
C PRO A 78 32.00 3.28 -8.38
N GLU A 79 32.17 3.25 -9.69
CA GLU A 79 31.11 2.96 -10.65
C GLU A 79 30.64 1.51 -10.53
N ILE A 80 31.56 0.57 -10.31
CA ILE A 80 31.26 -0.85 -10.10
C ILE A 80 30.51 -1.06 -8.78
N PHE A 81 30.90 -0.33 -7.73
CA PHE A 81 30.19 -0.42 -6.45
C PHE A 81 28.80 0.22 -6.52
N GLN A 82 28.65 1.34 -7.24
CA GLN A 82 27.34 1.93 -7.53
C GLN A 82 26.47 0.93 -8.31
N ILE A 83 27.02 0.17 -9.25
CA ILE A 83 26.31 -0.88 -10.02
C ILE A 83 25.86 -2.03 -9.11
N ILE A 84 26.66 -2.42 -8.11
CA ILE A 84 26.29 -3.44 -7.12
C ILE A 84 25.11 -2.96 -6.26
N LEU A 85 25.08 -1.66 -5.93
CA LEU A 85 23.99 -1.04 -5.16
C LEU A 85 22.73 -0.76 -5.99
N SER A 86 22.88 -0.46 -7.28
CA SER A 86 21.79 -0.10 -8.18
C SER A 86 21.63 -1.13 -9.31
N GLU A 87 20.74 -2.11 -9.10
CA GLU A 87 20.45 -3.23 -10.03
C GLU A 87 19.93 -2.81 -11.43
N ILE A 88 19.90 -1.51 -11.78
CA ILE A 88 19.16 -0.96 -12.94
C ILE A 88 20.09 -0.54 -14.11
N GLN A 89 21.42 -0.43 -13.94
CA GLN A 89 22.30 0.11 -15.00
C GLN A 89 23.29 -0.88 -15.66
N ILE A 90 23.22 -2.18 -15.33
CA ILE A 90 24.23 -3.19 -15.71
C ILE A 90 24.48 -3.28 -17.24
N TRP A 91 23.44 -3.16 -18.08
CA TRP A 91 23.58 -3.28 -19.54
C TRP A 91 24.49 -2.21 -20.16
N ASP A 92 24.31 -0.94 -19.80
CA ASP A 92 25.04 0.17 -20.42
C ASP A 92 26.54 0.08 -20.13
N TYR A 93 26.92 -0.43 -18.95
CA TYR A 93 28.32 -0.61 -18.57
C TYR A 93 28.93 -1.87 -19.18
N VAL A 94 28.21 -2.99 -19.24
CA VAL A 94 28.66 -4.20 -19.96
C VAL A 94 28.94 -3.87 -21.43
N LEU A 95 28.05 -3.09 -22.04
CA LEU A 95 28.18 -2.62 -23.40
C LEU A 95 29.42 -1.71 -23.58
N LYS A 96 29.60 -0.69 -22.72
CA LYS A 96 30.80 0.16 -22.73
C LYS A 96 32.08 -0.64 -22.54
N TRP A 97 32.08 -1.61 -21.63
CA TRP A 97 33.22 -2.51 -21.43
C TRP A 97 33.51 -3.34 -22.68
N GLY A 98 32.48 -3.93 -23.30
CA GLY A 98 32.64 -4.69 -24.54
C GLY A 98 33.19 -3.85 -25.69
N ILE A 99 32.76 -2.59 -25.83
CA ILE A 99 33.29 -1.67 -26.83
C ILE A 99 34.74 -1.30 -26.49
N ALA A 100 35.07 -1.05 -25.21
CA ALA A 100 36.44 -0.74 -24.78
C ALA A 100 37.43 -1.90 -25.01
N GLN A 101 36.96 -3.16 -24.98
CA GLN A 101 37.78 -4.33 -25.34
C GLN A 101 38.01 -4.45 -26.86
N ASN A 102 37.26 -3.71 -27.69
CA ASN A 102 37.32 -3.76 -29.14
C ASN A 102 37.46 -2.33 -29.70
N PRO A 103 38.63 -1.69 -29.54
CA PRO A 103 38.84 -0.28 -29.84
C PRO A 103 38.68 0.08 -31.34
N GLU A 104 38.65 -0.91 -32.22
CA GLU A 104 38.41 -0.73 -33.66
C GLU A 104 36.92 -0.59 -34.02
N LEU A 105 36.01 -0.84 -33.07
CA LEU A 105 34.57 -0.68 -33.31
C LEU A 105 34.20 0.80 -33.48
N PRO A 106 33.27 1.12 -34.39
CA PRO A 106 32.75 2.48 -34.52
C PRO A 106 32.09 2.96 -33.21
N SER A 107 32.07 4.29 -33.01
CA SER A 107 31.43 4.90 -31.83
C SER A 107 29.90 4.93 -31.92
N ASP A 108 29.32 4.88 -33.12
CA ASP A 108 27.87 4.83 -33.35
C ASP A 108 27.41 3.42 -33.78
N PRO A 109 26.53 2.75 -33.01
CA PRO A 109 25.96 1.43 -33.36
C PRO A 109 25.23 1.40 -34.70
N SER A 110 24.71 2.53 -35.17
CA SER A 110 24.02 2.63 -36.45
C SER A 110 24.96 2.36 -37.65
N SER A 111 26.28 2.54 -37.43
CA SER A 111 27.34 2.36 -38.43
C SER A 111 28.01 0.98 -38.41
N TYR A 112 27.57 0.07 -37.52
CA TYR A 112 28.20 -1.25 -37.37
C TYR A 112 27.94 -2.14 -38.58
N SER A 113 29.02 -2.71 -39.12
CA SER A 113 28.98 -3.81 -40.07
C SER A 113 28.54 -5.10 -39.40
N LYS A 114 28.32 -6.16 -40.18
CA LYS A 114 27.99 -7.48 -39.63
C LYS A 114 29.11 -8.03 -38.75
N ASP A 115 30.36 -7.85 -39.19
CA ASP A 115 31.55 -8.35 -38.49
C ASP A 115 31.81 -7.58 -37.18
N ASP A 116 31.45 -6.30 -37.13
CA ASP A 116 31.49 -5.49 -35.90
C ASP A 116 30.52 -6.02 -34.83
N PHE A 117 29.30 -6.40 -35.25
CA PHE A 117 28.34 -7.01 -34.35
C PHE A 117 28.79 -8.40 -33.88
N ASP A 118 29.41 -9.21 -34.74
CA ASP A 118 29.91 -10.54 -34.37
C ASP A 118 31.11 -10.43 -33.39
N THR A 119 31.97 -9.44 -33.57
CA THR A 119 33.09 -9.11 -32.67
C THR A 119 32.59 -8.71 -31.28
N LEU A 120 31.63 -7.77 -31.21
CA LEU A 120 31.03 -7.35 -29.93
C LEU A 120 30.25 -8.50 -29.27
N LYS A 121 29.56 -9.32 -30.07
CA LYS A 121 28.82 -10.50 -29.60
C LYS A 121 29.73 -11.53 -28.94
N ASN A 122 30.84 -11.88 -29.56
CA ASN A 122 31.80 -12.84 -29.00
C ASN A 122 32.40 -12.34 -27.68
N THR A 123 32.63 -11.02 -27.57
CA THR A 123 33.12 -10.37 -26.35
C THR A 123 32.09 -10.43 -25.23
N LEU A 124 30.82 -10.15 -25.54
CA LEU A 124 29.75 -10.05 -24.55
C LEU A 124 29.01 -11.36 -24.25
N GLN A 125 29.29 -12.44 -24.98
CA GLN A 125 28.52 -13.70 -24.92
C GLN A 125 28.40 -14.30 -23.50
N ARG A 126 29.43 -14.14 -22.65
CA ARG A 126 29.41 -14.63 -21.26
C ARG A 126 28.70 -13.67 -20.30
N CYS A 127 28.57 -12.41 -20.66
CA CYS A 127 27.94 -11.38 -19.85
C CYS A 127 26.42 -11.32 -20.09
N ILE A 128 25.97 -11.46 -21.34
CA ILE A 128 24.56 -11.34 -21.76
C ILE A 128 23.59 -12.17 -20.90
N PRO A 129 23.86 -13.45 -20.56
CA PRO A 129 22.94 -14.26 -19.74
C PRO A 129 22.71 -13.72 -18.32
N ASN A 130 23.64 -12.92 -17.79
CA ASN A 130 23.57 -12.39 -16.42
C ASN A 130 22.80 -11.05 -16.35
N ILE A 131 22.33 -10.54 -17.49
CA ILE A 131 21.68 -9.23 -17.58
C ILE A 131 20.17 -9.41 -17.48
N LYS A 132 19.58 -8.84 -16.43
CA LYS A 132 18.12 -8.91 -16.17
C LYS A 132 17.36 -7.94 -17.08
N PHE A 133 17.36 -8.18 -18.40
CA PHE A 133 16.65 -7.34 -19.39
C PHE A 133 15.15 -7.16 -19.07
N ILE A 134 14.56 -8.10 -18.34
CA ILE A 134 13.18 -8.03 -17.86
C ILE A 134 12.92 -6.88 -16.85
N LYS A 135 13.96 -6.30 -16.26
CA LYS A 135 13.79 -5.15 -15.36
C LYS A 135 13.73 -3.81 -16.08
N PHE A 136 14.02 -3.78 -17.39
CA PHE A 136 13.98 -2.57 -18.20
C PHE A 136 12.53 -2.19 -18.47
N THR A 137 12.26 -0.89 -18.60
CA THR A 137 11.02 -0.38 -19.19
C THR A 137 11.04 -0.54 -20.71
N SER A 138 9.87 -0.55 -21.37
CA SER A 138 9.81 -0.64 -22.84
C SER A 138 10.58 0.51 -23.53
N LYS A 139 10.59 1.69 -22.92
CA LYS A 139 11.33 2.86 -23.43
C LYS A 139 12.84 2.66 -23.34
N GLU A 140 13.33 2.08 -22.25
CA GLU A 140 14.76 1.80 -22.08
C GLU A 140 15.21 0.66 -22.99
N PHE A 141 14.41 -0.40 -23.13
CA PHE A 141 14.70 -1.48 -24.05
C PHE A 141 14.82 -0.97 -25.50
N LEU A 142 13.87 -0.15 -25.96
CA LEU A 142 13.88 0.41 -27.30
C LEU A 142 15.10 1.31 -27.56
N LYS A 143 15.52 2.11 -26.57
CA LYS A 143 16.64 3.05 -26.75
C LYS A 143 18.01 2.42 -26.55
N LYS A 144 18.14 1.51 -25.58
CA LYS A 144 19.44 1.02 -25.11
C LYS A 144 19.78 -0.39 -25.58
N VAL A 145 18.77 -1.24 -25.75
CA VAL A 145 18.97 -2.68 -26.03
C VAL A 145 18.72 -3.00 -27.51
N TYR A 146 17.65 -2.45 -28.08
CA TYR A 146 17.25 -2.66 -29.47
C TYR A 146 18.32 -2.31 -30.53
N PRO A 147 19.14 -1.25 -30.39
CA PRO A 147 20.22 -0.96 -31.35
C PRO A 147 21.22 -2.11 -31.49
N TYR A 148 21.41 -2.90 -30.43
CA TYR A 148 22.34 -4.03 -30.38
C TYR A 148 21.64 -5.39 -30.54
N LYS A 149 20.45 -5.43 -31.13
CA LYS A 149 19.67 -6.67 -31.32
C LYS A 149 20.43 -7.82 -31.99
N LYS A 150 21.45 -7.53 -32.80
CA LYS A 150 22.28 -8.52 -33.49
C LYS A 150 23.30 -9.19 -32.55
N VAL A 151 23.67 -8.54 -31.44
CA VAL A 151 24.54 -9.07 -30.38
C VAL A 151 23.78 -10.01 -29.46
N ILE A 152 22.48 -9.76 -29.26
CA ILE A 152 21.62 -10.55 -28.39
C ILE A 152 21.20 -11.84 -29.12
N PRO A 153 21.25 -13.01 -28.45
CA PRO A 153 20.72 -14.26 -29.01
C PRO A 153 19.29 -14.09 -29.54
N LYS A 154 19.03 -14.59 -30.76
CA LYS A 154 17.77 -14.36 -31.48
C LYS A 154 16.53 -14.77 -30.68
N GLU A 155 16.60 -15.91 -29.99
CA GLU A 155 15.50 -16.42 -29.15
C GLU A 155 15.23 -15.50 -27.96
N LEU A 156 16.28 -15.10 -27.22
CA LEU A 156 16.21 -14.15 -26.11
C LEU A 156 15.60 -12.82 -26.58
N PHE A 157 16.06 -12.29 -27.72
CA PHE A 157 15.57 -11.03 -28.26
C PHE A 157 14.08 -11.10 -28.63
N LYS A 158 13.63 -12.18 -29.26
CA LYS A 158 12.23 -12.42 -29.64
C LYS A 158 11.31 -12.42 -28.42
N SER A 159 11.68 -13.16 -27.38
CA SER A 159 10.90 -13.21 -26.12
C SER A 159 10.89 -11.89 -25.34
N LEU A 160 11.96 -11.09 -25.43
CA LEU A 160 11.96 -9.75 -24.85
C LEU A 160 10.97 -8.84 -25.59
N ILE A 161 10.93 -8.91 -26.92
CA ILE A 161 9.97 -8.17 -27.75
C ILE A 161 8.53 -8.56 -27.40
N GLU A 162 8.22 -9.86 -27.33
CA GLU A 162 6.87 -10.35 -26.97
C GLU A 162 6.42 -9.82 -25.61
N ARG A 163 7.30 -9.85 -24.61
CA ARG A 163 7.05 -9.28 -23.28
C ARG A 163 6.80 -7.77 -23.29
N PHE A 164 7.55 -7.02 -24.09
CA PHE A 164 7.43 -5.56 -24.14
C PHE A 164 6.25 -5.05 -24.98
N LEU A 165 5.66 -5.93 -25.79
CA LEU A 165 4.47 -5.65 -26.60
C LEU A 165 3.16 -6.06 -25.91
N ASP A 166 3.20 -7.04 -25.01
CA ASP A 166 2.05 -7.53 -24.25
C ASP A 166 2.31 -7.45 -22.73
N ASN A 167 1.60 -6.53 -22.06
CA ASN A 167 1.75 -6.30 -20.61
C ASN A 167 1.26 -7.48 -19.74
N ASP A 168 0.51 -8.43 -20.31
CA ASP A 168 0.01 -9.62 -19.62
C ASP A 168 0.93 -10.86 -19.84
N TYR A 169 2.01 -10.72 -20.60
CA TYR A 169 2.98 -11.80 -20.86
C TYR A 169 3.96 -11.98 -19.70
N ASN A 170 3.93 -13.15 -19.05
CA ASN A 170 4.75 -13.49 -17.89
C ASN A 170 5.89 -14.46 -18.30
N PRO A 171 7.13 -13.99 -18.54
CA PRO A 171 8.22 -14.83 -19.03
C PRO A 171 8.85 -15.59 -17.85
N SER A 172 8.15 -16.60 -17.33
CA SER A 172 8.67 -17.42 -16.23
C SER A 172 9.17 -18.80 -16.64
N ASP A 173 9.03 -19.23 -17.90
CA ASP A 173 9.33 -20.64 -18.24
C ASP A 173 10.31 -20.89 -19.40
N ASN A 174 10.77 -19.91 -20.20
CA ASN A 174 11.55 -20.23 -21.42
C ASN A 174 12.77 -19.37 -21.77
N LEU A 175 13.15 -18.37 -20.95
CA LEU A 175 14.17 -17.39 -21.37
C LEU A 175 15.63 -17.86 -21.22
N GLU A 176 15.91 -18.76 -20.27
CA GLU A 176 17.28 -19.19 -19.93
C GLU A 176 17.64 -20.59 -20.48
N GLN A 177 16.67 -21.37 -20.98
CA GLN A 177 16.90 -22.78 -21.32
C GLN A 177 17.53 -23.02 -22.70
N ASN A 178 17.50 -22.07 -23.64
CA ASN A 178 17.89 -22.35 -25.03
C ASN A 178 19.36 -22.04 -25.38
N LEU A 179 20.23 -21.78 -24.40
CA LEU A 179 21.66 -21.48 -24.66
C LEU A 179 22.65 -22.58 -24.22
N ILE A 180 22.19 -23.71 -23.69
CA ILE A 180 23.06 -24.83 -23.28
C ILE A 180 22.52 -26.16 -23.83
N ALA A 181 22.33 -26.23 -25.15
CA ALA A 181 22.08 -27.50 -25.82
C ALA A 181 23.41 -28.22 -26.12
N SER A 182 24.13 -28.67 -25.09
CA SER A 182 25.16 -29.71 -25.26
C SER A 182 25.56 -30.50 -23.99
N HIS A 183 24.95 -30.27 -22.82
CA HIS A 183 25.18 -31.10 -21.62
C HIS A 183 23.84 -31.50 -20.98
N GLY A 184 23.76 -32.73 -20.45
CA GLY A 184 22.54 -33.51 -20.20
C GLY A 184 21.31 -32.76 -19.67
N SER A 185 20.15 -33.04 -20.28
CA SER A 185 18.86 -32.44 -19.92
C SER A 185 18.40 -32.87 -18.51
N ILE A 186 17.92 -31.92 -17.70
CA ILE A 186 17.24 -32.18 -16.42
C ILE A 186 15.74 -31.89 -16.54
N ASP A 187 14.89 -32.85 -16.17
CA ASP A 187 13.41 -32.69 -16.19
C ASP A 187 12.89 -31.91 -14.96
N SER A 188 13.31 -30.64 -14.83
CA SER A 188 12.91 -29.72 -13.76
C SER A 188 12.41 -28.39 -14.29
N LYS A 189 11.34 -27.87 -13.67
CA LYS A 189 10.84 -26.50 -13.88
C LYS A 189 11.29 -25.51 -12.80
N ILE A 190 12.04 -25.99 -11.80
CA ILE A 190 12.41 -25.18 -10.62
C ILE A 190 13.90 -24.84 -10.62
N ILE A 191 14.76 -25.78 -11.02
CA ILE A 191 16.22 -25.62 -11.00
C ILE A 191 16.80 -25.76 -12.40
N THR A 192 17.92 -25.09 -12.65
CA THR A 192 18.67 -25.18 -13.91
C THR A 192 19.73 -26.30 -13.85
N ILE A 193 20.38 -26.60 -14.98
CA ILE A 193 21.47 -27.57 -15.04
C ILE A 193 22.62 -27.22 -14.09
N GLN A 194 22.98 -25.95 -13.96
CA GLN A 194 24.05 -25.48 -13.06
C GLN A 194 23.73 -25.76 -11.58
N HIS A 195 22.46 -25.61 -11.18
CA HIS A 195 22.03 -25.99 -9.84
C HIS A 195 22.20 -27.51 -9.62
N ALA A 196 21.83 -28.32 -10.61
CA ALA A 196 21.96 -29.77 -10.54
C ALA A 196 23.43 -30.22 -10.48
N GLU A 197 24.32 -29.56 -11.21
CA GLU A 197 25.77 -29.78 -11.14
C GLU A 197 26.32 -29.47 -9.75
N LEU A 198 25.91 -28.34 -9.16
CA LEU A 198 26.35 -27.95 -7.83
C LEU A 198 25.83 -28.89 -6.73
N ILE A 199 24.55 -29.27 -6.78
CA ILE A 199 23.97 -30.29 -5.89
C ILE A 199 24.75 -31.61 -6.03
N SER A 200 25.12 -31.97 -7.27
CA SER A 200 25.91 -33.17 -7.53
C SER A 200 27.31 -33.12 -6.92
N LYS A 201 27.95 -31.95 -6.83
CA LYS A 201 29.21 -31.78 -6.10
C LYS A 201 29.01 -31.95 -4.60
N TRP A 202 27.91 -31.44 -4.05
CA TRP A 202 27.61 -31.54 -2.62
C TRP A 202 27.34 -32.96 -2.12
N ILE A 203 26.72 -33.79 -2.97
CA ILE A 203 26.50 -35.23 -2.73
C ILE A 203 27.84 -35.93 -2.56
N ASP A 204 28.81 -35.64 -3.43
CA ASP A 204 30.17 -36.21 -3.39
C ASP A 204 31.09 -35.54 -2.36
N LYS A 205 30.60 -34.52 -1.64
CA LYS A 205 31.38 -33.69 -0.71
C LYS A 205 32.60 -33.01 -1.36
N LEU A 206 32.51 -32.69 -2.64
CA LEU A 206 33.52 -31.93 -3.40
C LEU A 206 33.38 -30.42 -3.14
N ASP A 207 34.47 -29.67 -3.27
CA ASP A 207 34.47 -28.21 -3.21
C ASP A 207 33.97 -27.61 -4.54
N ILE A 208 33.52 -26.35 -4.52
CA ILE A 208 32.95 -25.65 -5.68
C ILE A 208 33.97 -25.56 -6.83
N MET A 209 35.26 -25.43 -6.49
CA MET A 209 36.38 -25.33 -7.45
C MET A 209 36.84 -26.66 -8.03
N ASP A 210 36.39 -27.80 -7.49
CA ASP A 210 36.83 -29.11 -7.95
C ASP A 210 36.15 -29.48 -9.28
N GLU A 211 36.95 -29.94 -10.24
CA GLU A 211 36.44 -30.48 -11.52
C GLU A 211 35.81 -31.86 -11.31
N LYS A 212 34.52 -31.99 -11.62
CA LYS A 212 33.81 -33.26 -11.55
C LYS A 212 33.93 -34.00 -12.88
N LYS A 213 34.40 -35.26 -12.86
CA LYS A 213 34.58 -36.10 -14.06
C LYS A 213 33.30 -36.74 -14.63
N SER A 214 32.23 -36.86 -13.84
CA SER A 214 30.96 -37.48 -14.28
C SER A 214 29.74 -36.92 -13.55
N PHE A 215 28.67 -36.61 -14.27
CA PHE A 215 27.43 -36.06 -13.70
C PHE A 215 26.46 -37.18 -13.29
N TYR A 216 25.65 -36.94 -12.25
CA TYR A 216 24.55 -37.84 -11.91
C TYR A 216 23.40 -37.64 -12.90
N ASP A 217 22.76 -38.74 -13.30
CA ASP A 217 21.51 -38.69 -14.06
C ASP A 217 20.33 -38.47 -13.09
N PHE A 218 19.64 -37.34 -13.23
CA PHE A 218 18.52 -36.97 -12.38
C PHE A 218 17.20 -37.47 -12.98
N LYS A 219 16.70 -38.58 -12.45
CA LYS A 219 15.38 -39.12 -12.81
C LYS A 219 14.27 -38.50 -11.96
N LEU A 220 13.31 -37.82 -12.60
CA LEU A 220 12.14 -37.29 -11.91
C LEU A 220 11.20 -38.42 -11.44
N ILE A 221 11.08 -38.59 -10.13
CA ILE A 221 10.15 -39.57 -9.51
C ILE A 221 8.82 -38.95 -9.10
N PHE A 222 8.82 -37.71 -8.60
CA PHE A 222 7.62 -37.03 -8.10
C PHE A 222 7.62 -35.56 -8.48
N ARG A 223 6.48 -35.05 -8.93
CA ARG A 223 6.25 -33.64 -9.26
C ARG A 223 4.89 -33.22 -8.74
N GLY A 224 4.85 -32.28 -7.80
CA GLY A 224 3.59 -31.85 -7.17
C GLY A 224 2.51 -31.39 -8.17
N SER A 225 2.89 -30.73 -9.27
CA SER A 225 1.94 -30.31 -10.32
C SER A 225 1.42 -31.44 -11.21
N ARG A 226 2.07 -32.61 -11.22
CA ARG A 226 1.68 -33.80 -11.99
C ARG A 226 0.95 -34.80 -11.10
N ASP A 227 1.53 -35.08 -9.94
CA ASP A 227 1.11 -36.17 -9.07
C ASP A 227 0.14 -35.67 -7.98
N GLY A 228 0.21 -34.38 -7.63
CA GLY A 228 -0.58 -33.76 -6.56
C GLY A 228 0.29 -33.37 -5.36
N PHE A 229 -0.10 -32.30 -4.68
CA PHE A 229 0.65 -31.76 -3.53
C PHE A 229 0.15 -32.36 -2.21
N THR A 230 0.19 -33.68 -2.00
CA THR A 230 -0.26 -34.28 -0.72
C THR A 230 0.77 -35.25 -0.14
N PRO A 231 0.92 -35.32 1.20
CA PRO A 231 1.78 -36.31 1.88
C PRO A 231 1.45 -37.74 1.46
N LYS A 232 0.15 -38.06 1.41
CA LYS A 232 -0.34 -39.37 0.97
C LYS A 232 0.22 -39.75 -0.40
N LYS A 233 0.17 -38.83 -1.37
CA LYS A 233 0.62 -39.12 -2.73
C LYS A 233 2.14 -39.21 -2.84
N PHE A 234 2.85 -38.41 -2.04
CA PHE A 234 4.29 -38.52 -1.91
C PHE A 234 4.69 -39.91 -1.41
N HIS A 235 4.10 -40.39 -0.30
CA HIS A 235 4.42 -41.71 0.25
C HIS A 235 4.02 -42.86 -0.69
N GLU A 236 2.90 -42.76 -1.41
CA GLU A 236 2.52 -43.74 -2.44
C GLU A 236 3.58 -43.92 -3.54
N ILE A 237 4.35 -42.87 -3.87
CA ILE A 237 5.30 -42.86 -4.99
C ILE A 237 6.75 -43.00 -4.52
N CYS A 238 7.11 -42.35 -3.40
CA CYS A 238 8.50 -42.13 -2.99
C CYS A 238 8.96 -43.04 -1.86
N ASP A 239 8.06 -43.73 -1.14
CA ASP A 239 8.49 -44.68 -0.12
C ASP A 239 9.35 -45.79 -0.74
N ASN A 240 10.35 -46.25 0.02
CA ASN A 240 11.40 -47.18 -0.41
C ASN A 240 12.34 -46.64 -1.51
N GLN A 241 12.19 -45.39 -1.95
CA GLN A 241 13.17 -44.73 -2.82
C GLN A 241 14.29 -44.12 -1.98
N SER A 242 15.54 -44.42 -2.34
CA SER A 242 16.75 -43.85 -1.72
C SER A 242 17.53 -42.97 -2.69
N ARG A 243 18.53 -42.24 -2.18
CA ARG A 243 19.37 -41.32 -2.98
C ARG A 243 18.54 -40.29 -3.75
N THR A 244 17.61 -39.64 -3.04
CA THR A 244 16.66 -38.69 -3.63
C THR A 244 17.04 -37.26 -3.31
N VAL A 245 16.80 -36.35 -4.26
CA VAL A 245 16.92 -34.90 -4.06
C VAL A 245 15.52 -34.28 -4.11
N THR A 246 15.17 -33.54 -3.07
CA THR A 246 13.92 -32.79 -2.99
C THR A 246 14.18 -31.34 -3.37
N ILE A 247 13.38 -30.81 -4.30
CA ILE A 247 13.40 -29.42 -4.75
C ILE A 247 12.03 -28.79 -4.46
N VAL A 248 12.02 -27.67 -3.74
CA VAL A 248 10.82 -26.94 -3.34
C VAL A 248 10.97 -25.48 -3.76
N LYS A 249 10.04 -24.97 -4.57
CA LYS A 249 9.94 -23.54 -4.87
C LYS A 249 8.99 -22.89 -3.86
N VAL A 250 9.46 -21.87 -3.16
CA VAL A 250 8.60 -21.10 -2.24
C VAL A 250 7.65 -20.25 -3.07
N LYS A 251 6.34 -20.41 -2.83
CA LYS A 251 5.28 -19.70 -3.53
C LYS A 251 5.52 -18.19 -3.49
N ASP A 252 5.30 -17.51 -4.62
CA ASP A 252 5.40 -16.05 -4.77
C ASP A 252 6.80 -15.49 -4.46
N SER A 253 7.84 -16.32 -4.60
CA SER A 253 9.24 -15.91 -4.47
C SER A 253 10.16 -16.66 -5.45
N ASN A 254 11.39 -16.16 -5.57
CA ASN A 254 12.48 -16.85 -6.28
C ASN A 254 13.35 -17.69 -5.34
N GLU A 255 12.88 -17.93 -4.10
CA GLU A 255 13.58 -18.76 -3.12
C GLU A 255 13.32 -20.24 -3.44
N ILE A 256 14.41 -21.01 -3.56
CA ILE A 256 14.38 -22.45 -3.74
C ILE A 256 14.96 -23.09 -2.48
N LEU A 257 14.22 -24.02 -1.90
CA LEU A 257 14.63 -24.82 -0.76
C LEU A 257 14.73 -26.28 -1.18
N GLY A 258 15.55 -27.06 -0.47
CA GLY A 258 15.64 -28.47 -0.78
C GLY A 258 16.46 -29.26 0.21
N GLY A 259 16.55 -30.56 -0.06
CA GLY A 259 17.39 -31.47 0.70
C GLY A 259 17.68 -32.75 -0.04
N TYR A 260 18.78 -33.39 0.34
CA TYR A 260 19.20 -34.68 -0.16
C TYR A 260 19.00 -35.76 0.90
N ASN A 261 18.27 -36.81 0.54
CA ASN A 261 18.09 -38.00 1.36
C ASN A 261 18.86 -39.19 0.74
N PRO A 262 19.99 -39.63 1.34
CA PRO A 262 20.76 -40.77 0.83
C PRO A 262 20.10 -42.13 1.12
N ILE A 263 19.19 -42.19 2.10
CA ILE A 263 18.51 -43.42 2.54
C ILE A 263 17.06 -43.46 2.03
N GLU A 264 16.37 -44.56 2.28
CA GLU A 264 14.98 -44.75 1.85
C GLU A 264 13.99 -43.86 2.61
N TRP A 265 12.95 -43.38 1.91
CA TRP A 265 11.76 -42.80 2.54
C TRP A 265 10.86 -43.88 3.13
N LYS A 266 10.21 -43.56 4.26
CA LYS A 266 9.25 -44.41 4.97
C LYS A 266 8.12 -43.56 5.51
N SER A 267 6.96 -44.18 5.71
CA SER A 267 5.77 -43.63 6.36
C SER A 267 5.54 -44.31 7.73
N VAL A 268 6.45 -44.10 8.68
CA VAL A 268 6.40 -44.70 10.02
C VAL A 268 6.73 -43.66 11.09
N TYR A 269 6.27 -43.88 12.33
CA TYR A 269 6.67 -43.00 13.43
C TYR A 269 8.16 -43.17 13.74
N GLY A 270 8.96 -42.13 13.50
CA GLY A 270 10.40 -42.13 13.81
C GLY A 270 11.23 -41.27 12.88
N PHE A 271 12.55 -41.49 12.94
CA PHE A 271 13.54 -40.76 12.15
C PHE A 271 14.52 -41.73 11.49
N GLY A 272 14.98 -41.37 10.30
CA GLY A 272 16.07 -42.05 9.60
C GLY A 272 17.42 -41.54 10.07
N ILE A 273 18.36 -42.47 10.26
CA ILE A 273 19.72 -42.20 10.76
C ILE A 273 20.68 -42.07 9.57
N THR A 274 21.27 -40.88 9.37
CA THR A 274 22.34 -40.68 8.37
C THR A 274 23.12 -39.40 8.64
N ASN A 275 24.40 -39.36 8.24
CA ASN A 275 25.23 -38.15 8.22
C ASN A 275 25.49 -37.59 6.82
N ASN A 276 25.02 -38.27 5.78
CA ASN A 276 25.25 -37.86 4.39
C ASN A 276 24.10 -37.01 3.82
N SER A 277 23.03 -36.81 4.60
CA SER A 277 21.97 -35.87 4.24
C SER A 277 22.44 -34.42 4.38
N PHE A 278 21.87 -33.53 3.59
CA PHE A 278 22.02 -32.10 3.72
C PHE A 278 20.72 -31.41 3.27
N ILE A 279 20.49 -30.21 3.79
CA ILE A 279 19.46 -29.30 3.32
C ILE A 279 20.12 -28.05 2.74
N PHE A 280 19.43 -27.38 1.84
CA PHE A 280 19.98 -26.21 1.16
C PHE A 280 18.93 -25.18 0.78
N SER A 281 19.41 -23.98 0.46
CA SER A 281 18.63 -22.92 -0.19
C SER A 281 19.42 -22.23 -1.28
N PHE A 282 18.70 -21.72 -2.27
CA PHE A 282 19.19 -20.81 -3.31
C PHE A 282 18.31 -19.55 -3.32
N MET A 283 18.94 -18.38 -3.40
CA MET A 283 18.25 -17.10 -3.54
C MET A 283 18.32 -16.59 -4.99
N ASN A 284 17.19 -16.10 -5.51
CA ASN A 284 17.11 -15.41 -6.80
C ASN A 284 17.63 -16.21 -8.01
N ASN A 285 17.51 -17.54 -8.00
CA ASN A 285 18.05 -18.45 -9.03
C ASN A 285 19.57 -18.35 -9.27
N ASN A 286 20.33 -17.74 -8.35
CA ASN A 286 21.78 -17.58 -8.49
C ASN A 286 22.53 -18.70 -7.75
N ILE A 287 23.33 -19.48 -8.47
CA ILE A 287 24.14 -20.57 -7.89
C ILE A 287 25.18 -20.07 -6.88
N ASN A 288 25.60 -18.81 -6.97
CA ASN A 288 26.62 -18.23 -6.08
C ASN A 288 26.04 -17.79 -4.72
N ASP A 289 24.72 -17.65 -4.63
CA ASP A 289 24.01 -17.25 -3.42
C ASP A 289 23.22 -18.43 -2.87
N HIS A 290 23.95 -19.36 -2.23
CA HIS A 290 23.42 -20.59 -1.70
C HIS A 290 23.83 -20.83 -0.26
N ILE A 291 22.98 -21.55 0.47
CA ILE A 291 23.30 -22.10 1.78
C ILE A 291 23.23 -23.61 1.66
N ILE A 292 24.29 -24.30 2.07
CA ILE A 292 24.27 -25.74 2.36
C ILE A 292 24.45 -25.95 3.86
N SER A 293 23.61 -26.82 4.42
CA SER A 293 23.57 -27.17 5.82
C SER A 293 23.58 -28.69 5.95
N ARG A 294 24.61 -29.26 6.58
CA ARG A 294 24.75 -30.72 6.74
C ARG A 294 24.16 -31.16 8.08
N VAL A 295 23.95 -32.47 8.25
CA VAL A 295 23.41 -33.04 9.48
C VAL A 295 24.37 -32.84 10.64
N LYS A 296 23.89 -32.25 11.74
CA LYS A 296 24.61 -32.15 13.01
C LYS A 296 24.32 -33.34 13.93
N LYS A 297 23.10 -33.87 13.92
CA LYS A 297 22.69 -35.02 14.75
C LYS A 297 22.03 -36.10 13.89
N GLU A 298 22.79 -37.16 13.62
CA GLU A 298 22.45 -38.21 12.63
C GLU A 298 21.12 -38.89 12.88
N VAL A 299 20.77 -39.12 14.15
CA VAL A 299 19.54 -39.83 14.55
C VAL A 299 18.24 -39.09 14.20
N TYR A 300 18.32 -37.82 13.81
CA TYR A 300 17.15 -37.00 13.43
C TYR A 300 17.21 -36.52 11.97
N ALA A 301 18.07 -37.10 11.13
CA ALA A 301 18.33 -36.58 9.79
C ALA A 301 17.07 -36.57 8.90
N ILE A 302 16.35 -37.68 8.81
CA ILE A 302 15.17 -37.80 7.94
C ILE A 302 13.93 -38.03 8.80
N ASN A 303 12.82 -37.33 8.50
CA ASN A 303 11.57 -37.50 9.23
C ASN A 303 10.64 -38.45 8.46
N TYR A 304 10.15 -39.49 9.14
CA TYR A 304 9.31 -40.53 8.53
C TYR A 304 7.81 -40.41 8.83
N TRP A 305 7.39 -39.34 9.50
CA TRP A 305 5.97 -39.18 9.84
C TRP A 305 5.10 -39.18 8.59
N ASP A 306 4.12 -40.08 8.58
CA ASP A 306 3.17 -40.35 7.49
C ASP A 306 2.33 -39.14 7.04
N ARG A 307 2.18 -38.15 7.92
CA ARG A 307 1.50 -36.89 7.63
C ARG A 307 2.38 -35.89 6.90
N TYR A 308 3.68 -36.15 6.78
CA TYR A 308 4.65 -35.25 6.17
C TYR A 308 4.99 -35.70 4.75
N GLY A 309 5.35 -34.74 3.90
CA GLY A 309 6.04 -35.02 2.65
C GLY A 309 7.55 -35.15 2.89
N PRO A 310 8.38 -34.83 1.88
CA PRO A 310 9.82 -34.92 2.02
C PRO A 310 10.31 -33.93 3.10
N SER A 311 10.73 -34.48 4.24
CA SER A 311 11.02 -33.71 5.45
C SER A 311 12.36 -34.11 6.08
N PHE A 312 13.13 -33.10 6.47
CA PHE A 312 14.49 -33.23 6.96
C PHE A 312 14.59 -32.63 8.35
N GLY A 313 15.23 -33.33 9.27
CA GLY A 313 15.31 -32.89 10.66
C GLY A 313 14.00 -33.07 11.41
N ARG A 314 13.98 -32.60 12.66
CA ARG A 314 12.74 -32.49 13.43
C ARG A 314 11.93 -31.27 13.01
N SER A 315 12.60 -30.21 12.60
CA SER A 315 11.99 -28.94 12.18
C SER A 315 12.82 -28.18 11.14
N ASP A 316 13.89 -28.79 10.64
CA ASP A 316 14.92 -28.15 9.83
C ASP A 316 14.43 -27.82 8.43
N LEU A 317 13.67 -28.73 7.81
CA LEU A 317 12.84 -28.45 6.65
C LEU A 317 11.65 -29.41 6.68
N ILE A 318 10.46 -28.90 7.03
CA ILE A 318 9.24 -29.70 7.11
C ILE A 318 8.29 -29.30 5.99
N ILE A 319 7.93 -30.28 5.16
CA ILE A 319 6.90 -30.17 4.15
C ILE A 319 5.69 -30.96 4.64
N ASN A 320 4.62 -30.28 5.05
CA ASN A 320 3.48 -30.88 5.78
C ASN A 320 2.14 -30.28 5.29
N GLY A 321 1.05 -30.93 5.68
CA GLY A 321 -0.31 -30.42 5.63
C GLY A 321 -1.26 -31.33 4.86
N THR A 322 -2.54 -30.95 4.83
CA THR A 322 -3.53 -31.61 3.95
C THR A 322 -3.15 -31.48 2.48
N THR A 323 -2.46 -30.38 2.14
CA THR A 323 -1.69 -30.23 0.90
C THR A 323 -0.34 -29.55 1.21
N PHE A 324 0.69 -29.80 0.42
CA PHE A 324 1.99 -29.12 0.51
C PHE A 324 1.91 -27.63 0.16
N ASN A 325 0.78 -27.16 -0.37
CA ASN A 325 0.47 -25.75 -0.57
C ASN A 325 -0.14 -25.09 0.69
N SER A 326 -0.24 -25.83 1.80
CA SER A 326 -0.73 -25.31 3.07
C SER A 326 0.36 -24.54 3.83
N LYS A 327 -0.03 -23.63 4.72
CA LYS A 327 0.88 -22.83 5.57
C LYS A 327 1.51 -23.63 6.73
N SER A 328 1.42 -24.96 6.71
CA SER A 328 1.99 -25.83 7.76
C SER A 328 3.43 -26.26 7.50
N ASN A 329 4.02 -25.82 6.38
CA ASN A 329 5.44 -25.98 6.09
C ASN A 329 6.27 -24.97 6.90
N TYR A 330 7.40 -25.40 7.45
CA TYR A 330 8.29 -24.50 8.18
C TYR A 330 9.76 -24.96 8.12
N CYS A 331 10.65 -24.00 8.37
CA CYS A 331 12.10 -24.21 8.38
C CYS A 331 12.70 -23.55 9.64
N ARG A 332 13.29 -24.35 10.53
CA ARG A 332 13.93 -23.90 11.77
C ARG A 332 15.20 -24.69 12.02
N LYS A 333 16.30 -24.03 12.36
CA LYS A 333 17.56 -24.73 12.64
C LYS A 333 17.49 -25.46 13.99
N ILE A 334 17.56 -26.80 13.98
CA ILE A 334 17.65 -27.65 15.19
C ILE A 334 18.80 -28.67 15.06
N PHE A 335 18.70 -29.60 14.10
CA PHE A 335 19.60 -30.76 13.96
C PHE A 335 20.46 -30.74 12.71
N TYR A 336 20.35 -29.70 11.88
CA TYR A 336 21.28 -29.37 10.81
C TYR A 336 22.19 -28.20 11.23
N GLU A 337 23.36 -28.07 10.61
CA GLU A 337 24.43 -27.15 11.01
C GLU A 337 24.03 -25.66 10.95
N LYS A 338 23.37 -25.27 9.85
CA LYS A 338 23.00 -23.90 9.50
C LYS A 338 21.49 -23.75 9.28
N LYS A 339 20.98 -22.56 9.56
CA LYS A 339 19.62 -22.15 9.14
C LYS A 339 19.66 -21.91 7.63
N ILE A 340 18.74 -22.49 6.88
CA ILE A 340 18.69 -22.31 5.41
C ILE A 340 17.74 -21.21 4.95
N ARG A 341 16.99 -20.61 5.90
CA ARG A 341 16.03 -19.52 5.64
C ARG A 341 16.10 -18.50 6.77
N GLU A 342 16.62 -17.30 6.51
CA GLU A 342 16.69 -16.21 7.50
C GLU A 342 15.37 -15.41 7.49
N GLU A 343 14.87 -15.06 8.68
CA GLU A 343 13.78 -14.09 8.85
C GLU A 343 14.43 -12.94 9.61
N ILE A 344 14.57 -11.76 8.99
CA ILE A 344 15.28 -10.60 9.56
C ILE A 344 14.73 -10.22 10.95
N LEU A 345 13.44 -10.49 11.19
CA LEU A 345 12.76 -10.25 12.46
C LEU A 345 13.31 -11.07 13.65
N ASN A 346 13.84 -12.26 13.38
CA ASN A 346 14.28 -13.21 14.40
C ASN A 346 15.81 -13.22 14.58
N ASP A 347 16.50 -12.28 13.94
CA ASP A 347 17.93 -12.06 14.13
C ASP A 347 18.16 -11.18 15.36
N ASN A 348 19.02 -11.64 16.27
CA ASN A 348 19.43 -10.87 17.46
C ASN A 348 20.67 -10.02 17.17
N GLU A 349 21.19 -10.04 15.94
CA GLU A 349 22.29 -9.19 15.51
C GLU A 349 21.78 -7.86 14.91
N TYR A 350 22.55 -6.78 15.09
CA TYR A 350 22.33 -5.46 14.47
C TYR A 350 20.99 -4.75 14.76
N TYR A 351 20.25 -5.16 15.79
CA TYR A 351 19.14 -4.36 16.28
C TYR A 351 19.68 -3.03 16.87
N ASP A 352 19.08 -1.94 16.47
CA ASP A 352 19.43 -0.56 16.85
C ASP A 352 18.34 0.07 17.75
N ILE A 353 17.24 -0.66 17.98
CA ILE A 353 16.11 -0.22 18.79
C ILE A 353 15.50 -1.32 19.67
N ILE A 354 15.09 -0.91 20.86
CA ILE A 354 14.21 -1.68 21.76
C ILE A 354 12.86 -0.95 21.88
N ILE A 355 11.78 -1.70 21.68
CA ILE A 355 10.40 -1.22 21.79
C ILE A 355 9.74 -1.92 22.97
N GLU A 356 9.44 -1.20 24.04
CA GLU A 356 8.58 -1.69 25.11
C GLU A 356 7.11 -1.54 24.71
N VAL A 357 6.37 -2.64 24.74
CA VAL A 357 4.97 -2.66 24.33
C VAL A 357 4.09 -3.19 25.46
N GLY A 358 2.93 -2.57 25.65
CA GLY A 358 1.94 -2.92 26.66
C GLY A 358 1.94 -1.98 27.86
N ASN A 359 1.06 -2.28 28.81
CA ASN A 359 0.90 -1.57 30.08
C ASN A 359 1.17 -2.51 31.24
N ASP A 360 1.65 -1.97 32.36
CA ASP A 360 1.90 -2.75 33.58
C ASP A 360 0.64 -3.52 34.01
N PRO A 361 0.75 -4.81 34.37
CA PRO A 361 1.97 -5.63 34.49
C PRO A 361 2.38 -6.36 33.19
N TYR A 362 1.65 -6.19 32.09
CA TYR A 362 1.83 -6.93 30.84
C TYR A 362 2.64 -6.13 29.82
N VAL A 363 3.93 -5.91 30.12
CA VAL A 363 4.88 -5.23 29.23
C VAL A 363 5.88 -6.23 28.66
N LYS A 364 6.20 -6.11 27.36
CA LYS A 364 7.23 -6.90 26.69
C LYS A 364 8.13 -6.02 25.85
N ALA A 365 9.44 -6.27 25.92
CA ALA A 365 10.43 -5.61 25.08
C ALA A 365 10.65 -6.38 23.76
N PHE A 366 10.70 -5.65 22.65
CA PHE A 366 10.95 -6.16 21.31
C PHE A 366 12.21 -5.53 20.74
N ARG A 367 13.10 -6.36 20.19
CA ARG A 367 14.27 -5.91 19.43
C ARG A 367 13.89 -5.77 17.96
N ALA A 368 14.27 -4.68 17.33
CA ALA A 368 13.95 -4.41 15.93
C ALA A 368 15.01 -3.51 15.27
N HIS A 369 14.80 -3.21 13.98
CA HIS A 369 15.69 -2.41 13.15
C HIS A 369 14.99 -1.11 12.74
N MET A 370 15.50 0.05 13.14
CA MET A 370 14.90 1.38 12.93
C MET A 370 14.64 1.63 11.45
N VAL A 371 15.58 1.25 10.58
CA VAL A 371 15.45 1.43 9.13
C VAL A 371 14.20 0.73 8.56
N ILE A 372 13.90 -0.50 9.01
CA ILE A 372 12.72 -1.25 8.57
C ILE A 372 11.44 -0.61 9.12
N LEU A 373 11.44 -0.23 10.39
CA LEU A 373 10.29 0.40 11.04
C LEU A 373 9.95 1.76 10.43
N ASN A 374 10.96 2.61 10.21
CA ASN A 374 10.85 3.92 9.57
C ASN A 374 10.24 3.80 8.19
N TYR A 375 10.67 2.80 7.43
CA TYR A 375 10.18 2.66 6.08
C TYR A 375 8.74 2.10 6.04
N ARG A 376 8.40 1.18 6.95
CA ARG A 376 7.14 0.43 6.90
C ARG A 376 5.99 1.08 7.69
N SER A 377 6.29 1.95 8.63
CA SER A 377 5.29 2.66 9.45
C SER A 377 5.59 4.15 9.49
N PRO A 378 4.74 5.01 8.87
CA PRO A 378 4.86 6.46 8.97
C PRO A 378 4.81 6.96 10.43
N TYR A 379 4.02 6.29 11.27
CA TYR A 379 3.92 6.60 12.69
C TYR A 379 5.26 6.36 13.40
N LEU A 380 5.86 5.18 13.23
CA LEU A 380 7.17 4.87 13.82
C LEU A 380 8.25 5.78 13.24
N ARG A 381 8.22 6.09 11.93
CA ARG A 381 9.12 7.09 11.32
C ARG A 381 9.08 8.42 12.06
N ARG A 382 7.89 8.93 12.38
CA ARG A 382 7.72 10.19 13.10
C ARG A 382 8.22 10.14 14.54
N ILE A 383 8.04 9.02 15.23
CA ILE A 383 8.52 8.85 16.62
C ILE A 383 10.03 8.65 16.67
N LEU A 384 10.60 7.99 15.67
CA LEU A 384 12.03 7.74 15.60
C LEU A 384 12.80 8.97 15.10
N SER A 385 12.20 9.80 14.24
CA SER A 385 12.82 11.04 13.78
C SER A 385 13.02 12.08 14.87
N THR A 386 12.14 12.14 15.89
CA THR A 386 12.28 13.04 17.04
C THR A 386 13.38 12.59 18.01
N ASN A 387 13.79 11.32 17.95
CA ASN A 387 14.84 10.73 18.78
C ASN A 387 16.25 10.76 18.13
N LYS A 388 16.41 11.35 16.93
CA LYS A 388 17.70 11.49 16.19
C LYS A 388 18.84 12.18 16.96
N LYS A 389 18.61 12.71 18.18
CA LYS A 389 19.56 13.56 18.92
C LYS A 389 20.53 12.83 19.87
N LYS A 390 20.49 11.50 19.97
CA LYS A 390 21.40 10.74 20.83
C LYS A 390 22.41 9.96 19.99
N ASN A 391 23.42 10.64 19.48
CA ASN A 391 24.62 10.01 18.89
C ASN A 391 25.60 9.54 19.99
N ASP A 392 25.11 9.16 21.16
CA ASP A 392 25.92 8.80 22.34
C ASP A 392 26.13 7.29 22.48
N GLY A 393 25.77 6.51 21.44
CA GLY A 393 25.88 5.04 21.45
C GLY A 393 24.79 4.34 22.27
N THR A 394 23.83 5.06 22.88
CA THR A 394 22.73 4.45 23.62
C THR A 394 21.66 3.93 22.66
N LEU A 395 21.33 2.63 22.76
CA LEU A 395 20.23 2.02 22.00
C LEU A 395 18.94 2.86 22.10
N THR A 396 18.31 3.15 20.96
CA THR A 396 17.05 3.90 20.94
C THR A 396 15.99 3.07 21.67
N HIS A 397 15.26 3.70 22.60
CA HIS A 397 14.23 3.06 23.39
C HIS A 397 12.90 3.80 23.24
N ILE A 398 11.86 3.10 22.80
CA ILE A 398 10.51 3.68 22.67
C ILE A 398 9.48 2.82 23.40
N LYS A 399 8.40 3.45 23.85
CA LYS A 399 7.29 2.78 24.54
C LYS A 399 5.99 2.93 23.76
N ILE A 400 5.26 1.83 23.59
CA ILE A 400 3.95 1.76 22.95
C ILE A 400 2.96 1.14 23.92
N THR A 401 2.13 1.96 24.55
CA THR A 401 1.22 1.56 25.64
C THR A 401 -0.15 1.08 25.16
N ASN A 402 -0.57 1.47 23.96
CA ASN A 402 -1.94 1.26 23.48
C ASN A 402 -2.11 -0.02 22.62
N ILE A 403 -1.12 -0.91 22.65
CA ILE A 403 -1.12 -2.16 21.87
C ILE A 403 -0.69 -3.30 22.79
N LEU A 404 -1.40 -4.44 22.73
CA LEU A 404 -1.00 -5.64 23.47
C LEU A 404 0.28 -6.25 22.87
N PRO A 405 1.21 -6.78 23.69
CA PRO A 405 2.43 -7.43 23.22
C PRO A 405 2.21 -8.48 22.13
N GLU A 406 1.20 -9.34 22.28
CA GLU A 406 0.91 -10.44 21.36
C GLU A 406 0.45 -9.92 20.00
N ILE A 407 -0.37 -8.86 20.01
CA ILE A 407 -0.85 -8.19 18.80
C ILE A 407 0.30 -7.48 18.10
N PHE A 408 1.17 -6.82 18.87
CA PHE A 408 2.34 -6.16 18.32
C PHE A 408 3.32 -7.15 17.69
N GLN A 409 3.53 -8.34 18.27
CA GLN A 409 4.34 -9.39 17.67
C GLN A 409 3.86 -9.76 16.25
N ILE A 410 2.54 -9.85 16.06
CA ILE A 410 1.92 -10.16 14.75
C ILE A 410 2.14 -9.00 13.77
N ILE A 411 1.89 -7.76 14.22
CA ILE A 411 2.12 -6.56 13.41
C ILE A 411 3.59 -6.42 13.03
N LEU A 412 4.51 -6.72 13.93
CA LEU A 412 5.94 -6.69 13.69
C LEU A 412 6.32 -7.77 12.64
N GLY A 413 5.73 -8.96 12.73
CA GLY A 413 5.77 -9.99 11.68
C GLY A 413 5.37 -9.44 10.31
N TYR A 414 4.24 -8.73 10.25
CA TYR A 414 3.76 -8.10 9.02
C TYR A 414 4.69 -6.97 8.52
N ILE A 415 5.23 -6.15 9.42
CA ILE A 415 6.15 -5.05 9.05
C ILE A 415 7.37 -5.62 8.32
N TYR A 416 7.93 -6.73 8.81
CA TYR A 416 9.09 -7.39 8.22
C TYR A 416 8.76 -8.27 7.02
N GLY A 417 7.66 -9.03 7.08
CA GLY A 417 7.33 -10.07 6.10
C GLY A 417 6.37 -9.64 5.00
N GLY A 418 5.67 -8.51 5.16
CA GLY A 418 4.68 -8.01 4.21
C GLY A 418 3.44 -8.92 4.02
N ASN A 419 3.28 -9.92 4.88
CA ASN A 419 2.18 -10.88 4.83
C ASN A 419 1.59 -11.09 6.24
N ILE A 420 0.31 -11.46 6.28
CA ILE A 420 -0.39 -11.81 7.52
C ILE A 420 -1.37 -12.95 7.23
N SER A 421 -1.43 -13.95 8.12
CA SER A 421 -2.38 -15.07 8.04
C SER A 421 -3.56 -14.80 8.98
N LEU A 422 -4.75 -14.52 8.45
CA LEU A 422 -5.89 -14.13 9.30
C LEU A 422 -6.77 -15.30 9.74
N ASP A 423 -6.66 -16.45 9.07
CA ASP A 423 -7.50 -17.63 9.34
C ASP A 423 -7.21 -18.28 10.70
N GLU A 424 -6.02 -18.03 11.25
CA GLU A 424 -5.54 -18.60 12.51
C GLU A 424 -5.97 -17.80 13.75
N TYR A 425 -6.56 -16.62 13.55
CA TYR A 425 -6.92 -15.71 14.63
C TYR A 425 -8.43 -15.63 14.86
N GLU A 426 -8.79 -15.46 16.12
CA GLU A 426 -10.17 -15.17 16.52
C GLU A 426 -10.60 -13.78 16.02
N SER A 427 -11.90 -13.59 15.82
CA SER A 427 -12.43 -12.33 15.27
C SER A 427 -12.10 -11.11 16.13
N SER A 428 -12.07 -11.28 17.46
CA SER A 428 -11.67 -10.24 18.41
C SER A 428 -10.19 -9.84 18.24
N ASP A 429 -9.30 -10.80 18.00
CA ASP A 429 -7.89 -10.52 17.80
C ASP A 429 -7.62 -9.87 16.45
N ILE A 430 -8.33 -10.27 15.40
CA ILE A 430 -8.26 -9.58 14.09
C ILE A 430 -8.71 -8.12 14.22
N LEU A 431 -9.75 -7.83 15.01
CA LEU A 431 -10.17 -6.46 15.30
C LEU A 431 -9.08 -5.67 16.05
N LYS A 432 -8.42 -6.28 17.05
CA LYS A 432 -7.28 -5.66 17.73
C LYS A 432 -6.10 -5.41 16.79
N ILE A 433 -5.81 -6.33 15.87
CA ILE A 433 -4.79 -6.17 14.82
C ILE A 433 -5.17 -4.98 13.92
N LEU A 434 -6.44 -4.81 13.55
CA LEU A 434 -6.92 -3.68 12.76
C LEU A 434 -6.71 -2.34 13.49
N ILE A 435 -7.07 -2.28 14.77
CA ILE A 435 -6.87 -1.10 15.61
C ILE A 435 -5.38 -0.76 15.74
N ALA A 436 -4.54 -1.77 15.99
CA ALA A 436 -3.09 -1.61 16.07
C ALA A 436 -2.48 -1.15 14.73
N ALA A 437 -2.96 -1.70 13.61
CA ALA A 437 -2.55 -1.29 12.28
C ALA A 437 -2.89 0.19 12.00
N ASN A 438 -4.06 0.65 12.44
CA ASN A 438 -4.44 2.07 12.36
C ASN A 438 -3.52 2.95 13.21
N ALA A 439 -3.31 2.57 14.49
CA ALA A 439 -2.44 3.29 15.41
C ALA A 439 -1.01 3.43 14.86
N LEU A 440 -0.50 2.40 14.19
CA LEU A 440 0.82 2.37 13.56
C LEU A 440 0.83 2.89 12.12
N SER A 441 -0.28 3.47 11.64
CA SER A 441 -0.43 4.04 10.28
C SER A 441 -0.10 3.06 9.14
N LEU A 442 -0.45 1.79 9.29
CA LEU A 442 -0.25 0.73 8.29
C LEU A 442 -1.38 0.72 7.27
N GLN A 443 -1.49 1.80 6.49
CA GLN A 443 -2.62 2.09 5.60
C GLN A 443 -2.94 0.97 4.58
N GLU A 444 -1.92 0.21 4.14
CA GLU A 444 -2.11 -0.89 3.21
C GLU A 444 -2.84 -2.10 3.83
N LEU A 445 -2.66 -2.31 5.14
CA LEU A 445 -3.21 -3.45 5.86
C LEU A 445 -4.67 -3.23 6.27
N ILE A 446 -5.05 -1.98 6.54
CA ILE A 446 -6.35 -1.59 7.08
C ILE A 446 -7.53 -2.05 6.21
N PRO A 447 -7.58 -1.79 4.88
CA PRO A 447 -8.69 -2.27 4.04
C PRO A 447 -8.76 -3.79 3.96
N HIS A 448 -7.60 -4.47 3.97
CA HIS A 448 -7.55 -5.92 3.89
C HIS A 448 -8.19 -6.58 5.12
N LEU A 449 -7.86 -6.09 6.32
CA LEU A 449 -8.44 -6.56 7.58
C LEU A 449 -9.94 -6.29 7.66
N GLN A 450 -10.39 -5.10 7.27
CA GLN A 450 -11.81 -4.75 7.26
C GLN A 450 -12.62 -5.66 6.34
N LEU A 451 -12.18 -5.82 5.08
CA LEU A 451 -12.85 -6.69 4.12
C LEU A 451 -12.83 -8.16 4.55
N PHE A 452 -11.74 -8.63 5.17
CA PHE A 452 -11.68 -10.00 5.70
C PHE A 452 -12.74 -10.23 6.78
N LEU A 453 -12.87 -9.32 7.75
CA LEU A 453 -13.88 -9.41 8.80
C LEU A 453 -15.30 -9.34 8.22
N ILE A 454 -15.58 -8.40 7.30
CA ILE A 454 -16.90 -8.24 6.66
C ILE A 454 -17.31 -9.50 5.88
N ASN A 455 -16.37 -10.11 5.16
CA ASN A 455 -16.67 -11.21 4.25
C ASN A 455 -16.71 -12.56 4.96
N ASN A 456 -15.83 -12.79 5.94
CA ASN A 456 -15.66 -14.11 6.55
C ASN A 456 -16.23 -14.20 7.97
N LYS A 457 -16.34 -13.07 8.68
CA LYS A 457 -16.74 -13.03 10.11
C LYS A 457 -17.99 -12.17 10.34
N ARG A 458 -18.88 -12.06 9.34
CA ARG A 458 -20.09 -11.23 9.38
C ARG A 458 -20.98 -11.49 10.60
N LYS A 459 -21.24 -12.75 10.96
CA LYS A 459 -22.09 -13.09 12.11
C LYS A 459 -21.54 -12.49 13.41
N TRP A 460 -20.23 -12.57 13.61
CA TRP A 460 -19.56 -12.00 14.77
C TRP A 460 -19.64 -10.46 14.75
N LEU A 461 -19.45 -9.83 13.59
CA LEU A 461 -19.63 -8.37 13.46
C LEU A 461 -21.07 -7.93 13.79
N GLU A 462 -22.09 -8.67 13.35
CA GLU A 462 -23.49 -8.38 13.69
C GLU A 462 -23.77 -8.56 15.19
N GLN A 463 -23.10 -9.47 15.88
CA GLN A 463 -23.23 -9.67 17.32
C GLN A 463 -22.53 -8.58 18.13
N ASN A 464 -21.46 -7.98 17.61
CA ASN A 464 -20.66 -6.94 18.27
C ASN A 464 -20.90 -5.56 17.64
N PHE A 465 -22.09 -5.36 17.07
CA PHE A 465 -22.36 -4.27 16.14
C PHE A 465 -22.17 -2.88 16.77
N SER A 466 -22.61 -2.68 18.01
CA SER A 466 -22.45 -1.42 18.78
C SER A 466 -20.99 -0.98 18.83
N SER A 467 -20.12 -1.88 19.31
CA SER A 467 -18.68 -1.64 19.40
C SER A 467 -18.05 -1.42 18.02
N ILE A 468 -18.46 -2.19 17.02
CA ILE A 468 -17.94 -2.03 15.64
C ILE A 468 -18.33 -0.67 15.07
N CYS A 469 -19.57 -0.21 15.26
CA CYS A 469 -20.00 1.13 14.86
C CYS A 469 -19.16 2.20 15.53
N GLN A 470 -19.02 2.13 16.85
CA GLN A 470 -18.23 3.10 17.60
C GLN A 470 -16.79 3.17 17.07
N ILE A 471 -16.11 2.02 17.01
CA ILE A 471 -14.75 1.91 16.46
C ILE A 471 -14.70 2.45 15.02
N SER A 472 -15.71 2.15 14.21
CA SER A 472 -15.75 2.53 12.81
C SER A 472 -15.93 4.03 12.60
N PHE A 473 -16.81 4.69 13.36
CA PHE A 473 -17.10 6.12 13.19
C PHE A 473 -16.09 7.01 13.90
N GLU A 474 -15.42 6.51 14.94
CA GLU A 474 -14.32 7.21 15.61
C GLU A 474 -12.99 7.14 14.82
N ASN A 475 -12.88 6.28 13.81
CA ASN A 475 -11.69 6.11 13.00
C ASN A 475 -11.96 6.38 11.51
N GLU A 476 -11.49 7.52 11.00
CA GLU A 476 -11.69 7.95 9.60
C GLU A 476 -11.14 6.95 8.57
N SER A 477 -10.12 6.16 8.93
CA SER A 477 -9.53 5.15 8.03
C SER A 477 -10.39 3.89 7.86
N PHE A 478 -11.47 3.73 8.64
CA PHE A 478 -12.32 2.52 8.66
C PHE A 478 -13.53 2.61 7.72
N LEU A 479 -13.31 3.09 6.50
CA LEU A 479 -14.38 3.36 5.52
C LEU A 479 -15.22 2.14 5.14
N ASP A 480 -14.63 0.94 5.08
CA ASP A 480 -15.38 -0.27 4.71
C ASP A 480 -16.28 -0.73 5.86
N PHE A 481 -15.82 -0.59 7.11
CA PHE A 481 -16.66 -0.77 8.30
C PHE A 481 -17.76 0.27 8.37
N GLN A 482 -17.49 1.54 8.05
CA GLN A 482 -18.52 2.59 8.07
C GLN A 482 -19.63 2.26 7.08
N LYS A 483 -19.26 1.88 5.85
CA LYS A 483 -20.23 1.42 4.82
C LYS A 483 -21.02 0.19 5.27
N PHE A 484 -20.36 -0.78 5.89
CA PHE A 484 -21.01 -1.98 6.43
C PHE A 484 -22.02 -1.62 7.52
N CYS A 485 -21.63 -0.76 8.45
CA CYS A 485 -22.47 -0.26 9.53
C CYS A 485 -23.69 0.47 8.96
N THR A 486 -23.49 1.50 8.14
CA THR A 486 -24.57 2.30 7.53
C THR A 486 -25.58 1.42 6.79
N LYS A 487 -25.09 0.42 6.05
CA LYS A 487 -25.95 -0.53 5.33
C LYS A 487 -26.77 -1.44 6.26
N LEU A 488 -26.21 -1.86 7.39
CA LEU A 488 -26.94 -2.65 8.38
C LEU A 488 -27.94 -1.80 9.15
N ILE A 489 -27.55 -0.58 9.54
CA ILE A 489 -28.40 0.41 10.19
C ILE A 489 -29.65 0.68 9.37
N SER A 490 -29.50 0.98 8.07
CA SER A 490 -30.64 1.25 7.21
C SER A 490 -31.63 0.09 7.12
N LYS A 491 -31.14 -1.16 7.15
CA LYS A 491 -31.98 -2.36 6.98
C LYS A 491 -32.56 -2.95 8.26
N LYS A 492 -31.90 -2.72 9.40
CA LYS A 492 -32.26 -3.32 10.70
C LYS A 492 -31.95 -2.34 11.84
N PRO A 493 -32.53 -1.13 11.84
CA PRO A 493 -32.25 -0.12 12.86
C PRO A 493 -32.60 -0.61 14.27
N GLU A 494 -33.69 -1.38 14.38
CA GLU A 494 -34.16 -2.02 15.62
C GLU A 494 -33.07 -2.83 16.35
N LYS A 495 -32.17 -3.51 15.62
CA LYS A 495 -31.11 -4.32 16.27
C LYS A 495 -30.10 -3.49 17.04
N ILE A 496 -30.00 -2.21 16.71
CA ILE A 496 -28.94 -1.31 17.16
C ILE A 496 -29.50 -0.45 18.27
N PHE A 497 -30.61 0.21 17.99
CA PHE A 497 -31.31 1.09 18.91
C PHE A 497 -31.83 0.31 20.15
N ASN A 498 -32.22 -0.95 19.98
CA ASN A 498 -32.61 -1.83 21.11
C ASN A 498 -31.44 -2.57 21.77
N SER A 499 -30.19 -2.37 21.32
CA SER A 499 -29.02 -3.00 21.93
C SER A 499 -28.81 -2.50 23.36
N PRO A 500 -28.45 -3.36 24.34
CA PRO A 500 -28.11 -2.91 25.68
C PRO A 500 -26.96 -1.89 25.69
N ASP A 501 -26.01 -2.03 24.75
CA ASP A 501 -24.83 -1.16 24.66
C ASP A 501 -25.11 0.16 23.92
N PHE A 502 -26.31 0.38 23.40
CA PHE A 502 -26.63 1.59 22.63
C PHE A 502 -26.38 2.86 23.43
N THR A 503 -26.67 2.82 24.74
CA THR A 503 -26.44 3.97 25.64
C THR A 503 -24.97 4.28 25.89
N LEU A 504 -24.04 3.39 25.49
CA LEU A 504 -22.60 3.56 25.70
C LEU A 504 -21.88 4.21 24.51
N ILE A 505 -22.57 4.43 23.38
CA ILE A 505 -21.95 5.01 22.18
C ILE A 505 -21.65 6.50 22.38
N SER A 506 -20.62 7.00 21.69
CA SER A 506 -20.26 8.42 21.68
C SER A 506 -21.30 9.30 20.94
N GLU A 507 -21.38 10.58 21.29
CA GLU A 507 -22.28 11.57 20.66
C GLU A 507 -22.10 11.61 19.12
N ASN A 508 -20.85 11.61 18.64
CA ASN A 508 -20.53 11.59 17.21
C ASN A 508 -21.07 10.33 16.51
N THR A 509 -21.01 9.19 17.20
CA THR A 509 -21.57 7.94 16.69
C THR A 509 -23.08 8.07 16.58
N LEU A 510 -23.77 8.56 17.63
CA LEU A 510 -25.22 8.77 17.62
C LEU A 510 -25.64 9.72 16.49
N ILE A 511 -24.95 10.86 16.32
CA ILE A 511 -25.20 11.81 15.23
C ILE A 511 -25.08 11.12 13.86
N SER A 512 -24.05 10.29 13.68
CA SER A 512 -23.84 9.55 12.43
C SER A 512 -24.97 8.53 12.16
N LEU A 513 -25.55 7.94 13.21
CA LEU A 513 -26.70 7.03 13.11
C LEU A 513 -27.96 7.78 12.68
N ILE A 514 -28.31 8.87 13.37
CA ILE A 514 -29.58 9.60 13.16
C ILE A 514 -29.57 10.48 11.90
N ARG A 515 -28.40 10.90 11.41
CA ARG A 515 -28.26 11.61 10.13
C ARG A 515 -28.65 10.75 8.91
N ASN A 516 -28.70 9.43 9.06
CA ASN A 516 -29.01 8.53 7.95
C ASN A 516 -30.48 8.64 7.54
N ASN A 517 -30.75 9.21 6.36
CA ASN A 517 -32.11 9.40 5.85
C ASN A 517 -32.82 8.10 5.42
N ASN A 518 -32.12 6.97 5.35
CA ASN A 518 -32.65 5.68 4.88
C ASN A 518 -32.91 4.71 6.04
N LEU A 519 -33.31 5.21 7.22
CA LEU A 519 -33.68 4.38 8.36
C LEU A 519 -35.07 3.78 8.14
N GLU A 520 -35.19 2.45 8.13
CA GLU A 520 -36.48 1.75 8.18
C GLU A 520 -37.07 1.77 9.61
N MET A 521 -37.26 2.97 10.17
CA MET A 521 -37.78 3.25 11.53
C MET A 521 -38.56 4.58 11.52
N SER A 522 -39.62 4.71 12.32
CA SER A 522 -40.36 5.98 12.39
C SER A 522 -39.56 7.05 13.15
N GLU A 523 -39.76 8.31 12.78
CA GLU A 523 -39.01 9.42 13.40
C GLU A 523 -39.28 9.54 14.91
N VAL A 524 -40.49 9.20 15.37
CA VAL A 524 -40.81 9.17 16.80
C VAL A 524 -39.98 8.13 17.55
N GLN A 525 -39.76 6.94 16.96
CA GLN A 525 -38.90 5.92 17.56
C GLN A 525 -37.45 6.40 17.61
N VAL A 526 -36.96 7.08 16.56
CA VAL A 526 -35.61 7.66 16.56
C VAL A 526 -35.47 8.66 17.72
N TRP A 527 -36.45 9.54 17.90
CA TRP A 527 -36.48 10.51 18.99
C TRP A 527 -36.48 9.86 20.38
N GLU A 528 -37.30 8.83 20.59
CA GLU A 528 -37.34 8.07 21.85
C GLU A 528 -35.98 7.46 22.21
N HIS A 529 -35.24 6.94 21.22
CA HIS A 529 -33.91 6.40 21.45
C HIS A 529 -32.88 7.50 21.74
N VAL A 530 -32.96 8.65 21.07
CA VAL A 530 -32.09 9.80 21.37
C VAL A 530 -32.32 10.30 22.79
N LEU A 531 -33.58 10.39 23.25
CA LEU A 531 -33.91 10.70 24.63
C LEU A 531 -33.34 9.66 25.60
N LYS A 532 -33.55 8.37 25.33
CA LYS A 532 -33.00 7.28 26.14
C LYS A 532 -31.48 7.37 26.28
N TRP A 533 -30.77 7.69 25.19
CA TRP A 533 -29.32 7.92 25.22
C TRP A 533 -28.97 9.14 26.07
N GLY A 534 -29.66 10.28 25.86
CA GLY A 534 -29.40 11.51 26.61
C GLY A 534 -29.64 11.39 28.11
N ILE A 535 -30.69 10.67 28.52
CA ILE A 535 -30.98 10.37 29.93
C ILE A 535 -29.88 9.48 30.52
N ALA A 536 -29.42 8.47 29.78
CA ALA A 536 -28.35 7.58 30.25
C ALA A 536 -27.00 8.31 30.45
N GLN A 537 -26.72 9.39 29.70
CA GLN A 537 -25.52 10.21 29.89
C GLN A 537 -25.59 11.12 31.13
N ASN A 538 -26.74 11.25 31.77
CA ASN A 538 -26.96 12.11 32.94
C ASN A 538 -27.42 11.27 34.14
N PRO A 539 -26.49 10.63 34.88
CA PRO A 539 -26.85 9.78 36.01
C PRO A 539 -27.61 10.59 37.08
N GLY A 540 -28.85 10.21 37.35
CA GLY A 540 -29.72 10.89 38.32
C GLY A 540 -31.01 11.45 37.72
N LEU A 541 -31.11 11.56 36.39
CA LEU A 541 -32.37 11.93 35.74
C LEU A 541 -33.43 10.83 35.88
N SER A 542 -34.66 11.24 36.19
CA SER A 542 -35.83 10.36 36.19
C SER A 542 -36.15 9.90 34.76
N SER A 543 -36.87 8.80 34.61
CA SER A 543 -37.44 8.40 33.31
C SER A 543 -38.71 9.19 32.96
N ASP A 544 -39.31 9.85 33.96
CA ASP A 544 -40.53 10.64 33.80
C ASP A 544 -40.20 12.16 33.86
N PRO A 545 -40.37 12.90 32.75
CA PRO A 545 -40.06 14.32 32.66
C PRO A 545 -40.90 15.20 33.58
N SER A 546 -42.04 14.71 34.11
CA SER A 546 -42.84 15.46 35.08
C SER A 546 -42.10 15.69 36.41
N ASN A 547 -41.07 14.89 36.70
CA ASN A 547 -40.24 15.02 37.90
C ASN A 547 -38.99 15.90 37.69
N TYR A 548 -38.80 16.47 36.50
CA TYR A 548 -37.58 17.22 36.19
C TYR A 548 -37.62 18.60 36.82
N SER A 549 -36.52 18.97 37.49
CA SER A 549 -36.22 20.35 37.83
C SER A 549 -35.72 21.13 36.61
N LYS A 550 -35.59 22.45 36.77
CA LYS A 550 -35.01 23.31 35.74
C LYS A 550 -33.56 22.92 35.41
N ASP A 551 -32.81 22.48 36.40
CA ASP A 551 -31.42 22.05 36.24
C ASP A 551 -31.34 20.71 35.50
N ASP A 552 -32.30 19.80 35.75
CA ASP A 552 -32.43 18.53 35.02
C ASP A 552 -32.69 18.75 33.52
N PHE A 553 -33.61 19.67 33.19
CA PHE A 553 -33.84 20.07 31.79
C PHE A 553 -32.60 20.70 31.15
N ASN A 554 -31.87 21.54 31.88
CA ASN A 554 -30.64 22.16 31.38
C ASN A 554 -29.55 21.11 31.11
N ALA A 555 -29.39 20.12 31.99
CA ALA A 555 -28.43 19.04 31.81
C ALA A 555 -28.75 18.24 30.53
N LEU A 556 -30.00 17.77 30.40
CA LEU A 556 -30.42 17.01 29.22
C LEU A 556 -30.33 17.84 27.92
N LYS A 557 -30.68 19.13 27.99
CA LYS A 557 -30.54 20.07 26.87
C LYS A 557 -29.11 20.17 26.37
N ASN A 558 -28.15 20.35 27.30
CA ASN A 558 -26.73 20.44 26.94
C ASN A 558 -26.23 19.14 26.29
N THR A 559 -26.68 17.98 26.78
CA THR A 559 -26.34 16.66 26.20
C THR A 559 -26.93 16.44 24.80
N LEU A 560 -28.16 16.87 24.55
CA LEU A 560 -28.87 16.58 23.30
C LEU A 560 -28.77 17.69 22.24
N GLN A 561 -28.16 18.83 22.58
CA GLN A 561 -28.14 20.02 21.72
C GLN A 561 -27.64 19.73 20.30
N GLN A 562 -26.59 18.90 20.14
CA GLN A 562 -26.06 18.59 18.81
C GLN A 562 -26.86 17.49 18.09
N CYS A 563 -27.67 16.69 18.81
CA CYS A 563 -28.49 15.65 18.23
C CYS A 563 -29.81 16.20 17.66
N ILE A 564 -30.42 17.17 18.35
CA ILE A 564 -31.73 17.77 18.01
C ILE A 564 -31.85 18.22 16.54
N PRO A 565 -30.85 18.89 15.92
CA PRO A 565 -30.95 19.33 14.53
C PRO A 565 -31.11 18.21 13.50
N PHE A 566 -30.78 16.96 13.85
CA PHE A 566 -30.87 15.82 12.94
C PHE A 566 -32.20 15.07 13.06
N ILE A 567 -33.09 15.48 13.98
CA ILE A 567 -34.41 14.88 14.18
C ILE A 567 -35.46 15.62 13.34
N LYS A 568 -36.23 14.87 12.55
CA LYS A 568 -37.24 15.41 11.63
C LYS A 568 -38.58 15.65 12.32
N PHE A 569 -38.62 16.46 13.37
CA PHE A 569 -39.83 16.71 14.17
C PHE A 569 -41.08 17.09 13.35
N PHE A 570 -40.92 17.72 12.18
CA PHE A 570 -42.00 18.11 11.28
C PHE A 570 -42.72 16.93 10.60
N THR A 571 -42.17 15.71 10.65
CA THR A 571 -42.79 14.49 10.09
C THR A 571 -43.66 13.74 11.10
N LEU A 572 -43.63 14.15 12.38
CA LEU A 572 -44.42 13.54 13.44
C LEU A 572 -45.91 13.84 13.26
N THR A 573 -46.77 12.98 13.80
CA THR A 573 -48.20 13.28 13.97
C THR A 573 -48.42 14.16 15.20
N SER A 574 -49.53 14.90 15.26
CA SER A 574 -49.86 15.72 16.44
C SER A 574 -49.93 14.90 17.73
N LYS A 575 -50.36 13.64 17.64
CA LYS A 575 -50.38 12.70 18.79
C LYS A 575 -48.97 12.33 19.25
N GLU A 576 -48.08 12.02 18.32
CA GLU A 576 -46.68 11.71 18.65
C GLU A 576 -45.95 12.93 19.21
N PHE A 577 -46.19 14.12 18.65
CA PHE A 577 -45.65 15.37 19.19
C PHE A 577 -46.13 15.61 20.62
N LEU A 578 -47.44 15.53 20.87
CA LEU A 578 -48.03 15.76 22.19
C LEU A 578 -47.52 14.78 23.24
N ASN A 579 -47.36 13.51 22.89
CA ASN A 579 -46.99 12.47 23.85
C ASN A 579 -45.48 12.36 24.07
N ASN A 580 -44.66 12.55 23.04
CA ASN A 580 -43.24 12.21 23.06
C ASN A 580 -42.30 13.41 22.98
N VAL A 581 -42.75 14.55 22.44
CA VAL A 581 -41.91 15.75 22.26
C VAL A 581 -42.29 16.84 23.26
N PHE A 582 -43.59 17.11 23.41
CA PHE A 582 -44.11 18.17 24.29
C PHE A 582 -43.68 18.06 25.77
N PRO A 583 -43.59 16.85 26.39
CA PRO A 583 -43.09 16.73 27.76
C PRO A 583 -41.66 17.27 27.93
N TYR A 584 -40.87 17.25 26.86
CA TYR A 584 -39.47 17.68 26.83
C TYR A 584 -39.29 19.07 26.19
N ARG A 585 -40.36 19.85 25.98
CA ARG A 585 -40.30 21.17 25.29
C ARG A 585 -39.19 22.12 25.74
N GLU A 586 -38.78 22.06 27.01
CA GLU A 586 -37.76 22.95 27.59
C GLU A 586 -36.34 22.68 27.05
N ILE A 587 -36.08 21.49 26.48
CA ILE A 587 -34.79 21.15 25.87
C ILE A 587 -34.67 21.62 24.43
N LEU A 588 -35.79 21.91 23.76
CA LEU A 588 -35.80 22.34 22.37
C LEU A 588 -35.39 23.83 22.26
N PRO A 589 -34.71 24.23 21.16
CA PRO A 589 -34.57 25.64 20.82
C PRO A 589 -35.95 26.31 20.71
N ASN A 590 -36.09 27.52 21.27
CA ASN A 590 -37.38 28.23 21.33
C ASN A 590 -38.03 28.38 19.95
N ASP A 591 -37.26 28.74 18.93
CA ASP A 591 -37.77 28.91 17.56
C ASP A 591 -38.30 27.60 16.99
N LEU A 592 -37.57 26.49 17.20
CA LEU A 592 -38.01 25.16 16.78
C LEU A 592 -39.30 24.76 17.50
N TYR A 593 -39.37 24.93 18.82
CA TYR A 593 -40.56 24.61 19.60
C TYR A 593 -41.78 25.42 19.15
N MET A 594 -41.62 26.74 18.96
CA MET A 594 -42.73 27.60 18.52
C MET A 594 -43.23 27.24 17.13
N ASN A 595 -42.34 26.86 16.21
CA ASN A 595 -42.73 26.43 14.87
C ASN A 595 -43.46 25.09 14.88
N LEU A 596 -43.00 24.12 15.69
CA LEU A 596 -43.69 22.84 15.87
C LEU A 596 -45.05 23.03 16.55
N LEU A 597 -45.14 23.90 17.55
CA LEU A 597 -46.39 24.21 18.23
C LEU A 597 -47.41 24.81 17.27
N LYS A 598 -47.00 25.76 16.41
CA LYS A 598 -47.87 26.34 15.37
C LYS A 598 -48.34 25.29 14.36
N LEU A 599 -47.44 24.44 13.88
CA LEU A 599 -47.74 23.35 12.95
C LEU A 599 -48.80 22.39 13.50
N PHE A 600 -48.63 21.94 14.75
CA PHE A 600 -49.51 20.91 15.32
C PHE A 600 -50.80 21.46 15.96
N LEU A 601 -50.89 22.77 16.18
CA LEU A 601 -52.13 23.46 16.62
C LEU A 601 -53.00 23.95 15.46
N ASN A 602 -52.43 24.15 14.27
CA ASN A 602 -53.14 24.68 13.10
C ASN A 602 -52.82 23.85 11.86
N ASN A 603 -53.78 23.03 11.41
CA ASN A 603 -53.63 22.12 10.26
C ASN A 603 -53.35 22.83 8.92
N ASP A 604 -53.50 24.17 8.86
CA ASP A 604 -53.21 25.01 7.69
C ASP A 604 -51.86 25.75 7.78
N TYR A 605 -51.02 25.48 8.80
CA TYR A 605 -49.75 26.17 8.99
C TYR A 605 -48.63 25.56 8.13
N ASN A 606 -48.10 26.33 7.18
CA ASN A 606 -46.91 25.96 6.43
C ASN A 606 -45.68 26.69 7.03
N PRO A 607 -44.61 25.99 7.48
CA PRO A 607 -43.40 26.62 8.03
C PRO A 607 -42.72 27.61 7.06
N SER A 608 -43.06 27.52 5.77
CA SER A 608 -42.66 28.41 4.69
C SER A 608 -43.21 29.84 4.85
N ASP A 609 -44.34 30.02 5.51
CA ASP A 609 -45.11 31.27 5.53
C ASP A 609 -44.47 32.35 6.44
N GLU A 610 -43.61 31.96 7.37
CA GLU A 610 -42.88 32.90 8.24
C GLU A 610 -41.59 33.46 7.64
N LYS A 611 -41.06 32.85 6.58
CA LYS A 611 -39.96 33.45 5.81
C LYS A 611 -40.45 34.60 4.91
N SER A 612 -41.77 34.79 4.78
CA SER A 612 -42.42 35.85 4.03
C SER A 612 -43.06 36.94 4.91
N LYS A 613 -42.24 37.69 5.65
CA LYS A 613 -42.53 39.11 5.94
C LYS A 613 -41.34 39.98 5.51
N PRO A 614 -41.58 41.15 4.92
CA PRO A 614 -40.63 41.72 3.96
C PRO A 614 -39.55 42.59 4.63
N LYS A 615 -38.28 42.34 4.28
CA LYS A 615 -37.35 43.44 3.99
C LYS A 615 -37.41 43.66 2.46
N LYS A 616 -37.93 44.82 2.08
CA LYS A 616 -37.96 45.46 0.74
C LYS A 616 -36.70 45.10 -0.09
N GLU A 617 -36.72 44.78 -1.38
CA GLU A 617 -37.53 45.27 -2.51
C GLU A 617 -37.49 44.27 -3.69
N LYS A 618 -38.65 44.10 -4.35
CA LYS A 618 -38.98 43.95 -5.80
C LYS A 618 -37.86 43.56 -6.81
N GLU A 619 -38.07 42.76 -7.85
CA GLU A 619 -39.28 42.23 -8.51
C GLU A 619 -38.89 41.09 -9.49
N ALA A 620 -39.82 40.12 -9.63
CA ALA A 620 -40.16 39.34 -10.83
C ALA A 620 -39.19 38.28 -11.43
N GLN A 621 -39.41 37.05 -10.95
CA GLN A 621 -39.63 35.79 -11.70
C GLN A 621 -40.69 35.92 -12.84
N PRO A 622 -41.15 34.86 -13.58
CA PRO A 622 -40.65 33.50 -13.91
C PRO A 622 -40.97 33.13 -15.40
N ASN A 623 -40.71 31.93 -15.98
CA ASN A 623 -41.49 30.68 -15.88
C ASN A 623 -40.87 29.65 -16.87
N GLU A 624 -40.62 28.38 -16.54
CA GLU A 624 -41.53 27.25 -16.18
C GLU A 624 -41.74 26.34 -17.41
N VAL A 625 -41.46 25.04 -17.33
CA VAL A 625 -42.44 23.90 -17.39
C VAL A 625 -41.69 22.78 -18.17
N ASP A 626 -41.77 21.46 -17.96
CA ASP A 626 -42.29 20.56 -16.92
C ASP A 626 -41.62 19.17 -17.12
N VAL A 627 -41.42 18.48 -16.00
CA VAL A 627 -41.79 17.09 -15.63
C VAL A 627 -41.75 15.96 -16.69
N LYS A 628 -41.04 14.85 -16.37
CA LYS A 628 -41.63 13.52 -16.08
C LYS A 628 -40.62 12.49 -15.54
N GLU A 629 -41.06 11.77 -14.51
CA GLU A 629 -40.41 10.61 -13.89
C GLU A 629 -40.30 9.42 -14.85
N GLU A 630 -39.25 8.60 -14.67
CA GLU A 630 -39.39 7.13 -14.58
C GLU A 630 -38.09 6.47 -14.09
N LYS A 631 -38.19 5.57 -13.09
CA LYS A 631 -37.13 4.62 -12.73
C LYS A 631 -37.08 3.50 -13.77
N PRO A 632 -35.88 3.00 -14.10
CA PRO A 632 -35.68 1.56 -13.93
C PRO A 632 -34.34 1.20 -13.26
N ALA A 633 -34.38 0.10 -12.51
CA ALA A 633 -33.22 -0.56 -11.93
C ALA A 633 -32.20 -1.01 -13.00
N LEU A 634 -30.90 -0.84 -12.75
CA LEU A 634 -29.84 -1.41 -13.58
C LEU A 634 -28.75 -2.10 -12.74
N LYS A 635 -28.48 -3.33 -13.17
CA LYS A 635 -27.50 -4.30 -12.70
C LYS A 635 -26.07 -3.75 -12.80
N ALA A 636 -25.22 -4.16 -11.86
CA ALA A 636 -23.78 -3.89 -11.90
C ALA A 636 -23.14 -4.42 -13.19
N LYS A 637 -22.41 -3.54 -13.90
CA LYS A 637 -21.49 -3.88 -15.00
C LYS A 637 -20.03 -3.57 -14.59
N PRO A 638 -19.05 -4.22 -15.23
CA PRO A 638 -17.64 -4.25 -14.79
C PRO A 638 -16.95 -2.89 -14.98
N LYS A 639 -15.87 -2.67 -14.22
CA LYS A 639 -14.99 -1.50 -14.32
C LYS A 639 -14.57 -1.20 -15.78
N PRO A 640 -14.77 0.02 -16.31
CA PRO A 640 -14.28 0.39 -17.64
C PRO A 640 -12.77 0.66 -17.63
N LYS A 641 -12.10 0.29 -18.73
CA LYS A 641 -10.78 0.77 -19.13
C LYS A 641 -10.83 2.28 -19.42
N ILE A 642 -9.73 2.98 -19.14
CA ILE A 642 -9.50 4.41 -19.45
C ILE A 642 -10.03 4.72 -20.85
N LYS A 643 -11.02 5.61 -20.97
CA LYS A 643 -11.36 6.23 -22.26
C LYS A 643 -10.15 7.08 -22.63
N GLN A 644 -9.34 6.60 -23.57
CA GLN A 644 -8.33 7.43 -24.19
C GLN A 644 -9.08 8.59 -24.86
N TYR A 645 -9.04 9.78 -24.25
CA TYR A 645 -9.53 11.02 -24.86
C TYR A 645 -8.92 11.08 -26.25
N LEU A 646 -9.75 10.92 -27.28
CA LEU A 646 -9.35 11.02 -28.68
C LEU A 646 -9.05 12.50 -28.95
N LEU A 647 -7.92 12.97 -28.44
CA LEU A 647 -7.37 14.27 -28.77
C LEU A 647 -6.94 14.21 -30.23
N SER A 648 -7.40 15.16 -31.03
CA SER A 648 -6.91 15.29 -32.40
C SER A 648 -5.41 15.64 -32.32
N PRO A 649 -4.52 14.99 -33.08
CA PRO A 649 -3.09 15.30 -33.03
C PRO A 649 -2.82 16.76 -33.42
N GLY A 650 -2.12 17.49 -32.55
CA GLY A 650 -1.39 18.72 -32.89
C GLY A 650 -2.06 20.04 -32.48
N SER A 651 -1.72 20.55 -31.29
CA SER A 651 -1.00 21.83 -31.13
C SER A 651 -0.69 22.15 -29.66
N PHE A 652 -1.61 21.89 -28.72
CA PHE A 652 -1.40 22.16 -27.30
C PHE A 652 -0.86 20.94 -26.52
N ASP A 653 0.45 20.94 -26.22
CA ASP A 653 1.06 19.96 -25.31
C ASP A 653 0.94 20.44 -23.85
N LEU A 654 -0.02 19.86 -23.11
CA LEU A 654 -0.24 20.16 -21.71
C LEU A 654 0.98 19.81 -20.82
N ASN A 655 1.78 18.80 -21.17
CA ASN A 655 2.99 18.49 -20.40
C ASN A 655 4.07 19.56 -20.65
N GLN A 656 4.16 20.08 -21.87
CA GLN A 656 5.02 21.22 -22.16
C GLN A 656 4.54 22.48 -21.43
N TRP A 657 3.23 22.76 -21.41
CA TRP A 657 2.65 23.83 -20.59
C TRP A 657 3.10 23.73 -19.12
N LYS A 658 2.91 22.56 -18.50
CA LYS A 658 3.30 22.32 -17.11
C LYS A 658 4.78 22.55 -16.84
N ARG A 659 5.65 22.19 -17.79
CA ARG A 659 7.10 22.45 -17.70
C ARG A 659 7.40 23.93 -17.84
N VAL A 660 6.80 24.61 -18.82
CA VAL A 660 7.01 26.04 -19.04
C VAL A 660 6.54 26.83 -17.81
N TYR A 661 5.35 26.54 -17.29
CA TYR A 661 4.83 27.14 -16.06
C TYR A 661 5.72 26.92 -14.84
N SER A 662 6.36 25.74 -14.72
CA SER A 662 7.19 25.42 -13.56
C SER A 662 8.60 26.03 -13.63
N ASN A 663 9.10 26.32 -14.82
CA ASN A 663 10.51 26.66 -15.05
C ASN A 663 10.74 28.12 -15.44
N ASN A 664 9.69 28.90 -15.67
CA ASN A 664 9.78 30.28 -16.12
C ASN A 664 8.92 31.20 -15.25
N ASP A 665 9.18 32.51 -15.34
CA ASP A 665 8.31 33.51 -14.73
C ASP A 665 6.88 33.39 -15.26
N THR A 666 5.89 33.45 -14.37
CA THR A 666 4.50 33.17 -14.75
C THR A 666 3.91 34.27 -15.61
N ARG A 667 4.13 35.55 -15.26
CA ARG A 667 3.54 36.70 -15.95
C ARG A 667 4.26 37.01 -17.25
N SER A 668 5.59 37.06 -17.22
CA SER A 668 6.37 37.53 -18.37
C SER A 668 6.70 36.44 -19.40
N THR A 669 6.38 35.18 -19.14
CA THR A 669 6.83 34.07 -20.00
C THR A 669 5.83 32.93 -20.10
N ALA A 670 5.35 32.40 -18.97
CA ALA A 670 4.46 31.24 -19.01
C ALA A 670 3.09 31.58 -19.61
N ILE A 671 2.45 32.66 -19.15
CA ILE A 671 1.13 33.08 -19.64
C ILE A 671 1.15 33.40 -21.14
N ASP A 672 2.17 34.11 -21.62
CA ASP A 672 2.33 34.40 -23.06
C ASP A 672 2.44 33.10 -23.86
N TRP A 673 3.28 32.16 -23.40
CA TRP A 673 3.41 30.85 -24.02
C TRP A 673 2.08 30.08 -24.03
N PHE A 674 1.32 30.12 -22.93
CA PHE A 674 0.01 29.45 -22.84
C PHE A 674 -0.92 29.97 -23.94
N TRP A 675 -1.08 31.28 -24.08
CA TRP A 675 -2.00 31.84 -25.07
C TRP A 675 -1.54 31.67 -26.52
N GLU A 676 -0.23 31.61 -26.76
CA GLU A 676 0.32 31.31 -28.10
C GLU A 676 0.02 29.86 -28.53
N HIS A 677 -0.03 28.92 -27.57
CA HIS A 677 -0.14 27.49 -27.85
C HIS A 677 -1.51 26.88 -27.51
N PHE A 678 -2.38 27.60 -26.79
CA PHE A 678 -3.66 27.08 -26.31
C PHE A 678 -4.58 26.68 -27.47
N ASP A 679 -5.11 25.47 -27.41
CA ASP A 679 -6.01 24.91 -28.42
C ASP A 679 -7.45 24.79 -27.89
N PRO A 680 -8.32 25.76 -28.21
CA PRO A 680 -9.71 25.75 -27.72
C PRO A 680 -10.57 24.66 -28.36
N LYS A 681 -10.11 23.97 -29.41
CA LYS A 681 -10.85 22.85 -30.02
C LYS A 681 -10.70 21.58 -29.17
N ASN A 682 -9.47 21.30 -28.73
CA ASN A 682 -9.15 20.09 -27.96
C ASN A 682 -9.11 20.31 -26.45
N TYR A 683 -9.09 21.56 -25.96
CA TYR A 683 -9.10 21.89 -24.54
C TYR A 683 -10.13 22.97 -24.22
N SER A 684 -10.60 22.97 -22.97
CA SER A 684 -11.50 23.98 -22.45
C SER A 684 -11.02 24.50 -21.09
N ILE A 685 -11.34 25.76 -20.80
CA ILE A 685 -11.05 26.43 -19.53
C ILE A 685 -12.32 26.43 -18.68
N TRP A 686 -12.17 26.05 -17.42
CA TRP A 686 -13.25 25.92 -16.45
C TRP A 686 -12.97 26.77 -15.24
N ARG A 687 -13.90 27.67 -14.90
CA ARG A 687 -13.94 28.35 -13.61
C ARG A 687 -14.41 27.37 -12.55
N VAL A 688 -13.71 27.36 -11.42
CA VAL A 688 -13.99 26.48 -10.28
C VAL A 688 -14.17 27.33 -9.04
N ASP A 689 -15.35 27.26 -8.42
CA ASP A 689 -15.66 27.98 -7.18
C ASP A 689 -16.10 26.99 -6.09
N TYR A 690 -15.58 27.14 -4.88
CA TYR A 690 -16.02 26.33 -3.74
C TYR A 690 -17.38 26.79 -3.23
N ARG A 691 -18.27 25.85 -2.91
CA ARG A 691 -19.68 26.15 -2.59
C ARG A 691 -19.92 26.59 -1.14
N TYR A 692 -19.03 26.22 -0.22
CA TYR A 692 -19.23 26.39 1.23
C TYR A 692 -18.22 27.38 1.83
N ASN A 693 -18.08 28.56 1.20
CA ASN A 693 -17.10 29.56 1.64
C ASN A 693 -17.39 30.10 3.06
N ASP A 694 -18.64 30.03 3.50
CA ASP A 694 -19.11 30.38 4.84
C ASP A 694 -18.62 29.42 5.95
N GLU A 695 -18.21 28.19 5.58
CA GLU A 695 -17.63 27.21 6.51
C GLU A 695 -16.11 27.38 6.69
N LEU A 696 -15.47 28.25 5.89
CA LEU A 696 -14.03 28.41 5.89
C LEU A 696 -13.55 29.29 7.05
N THR A 697 -12.73 28.72 7.94
CA THR A 697 -12.28 29.41 9.17
C THR A 697 -10.86 29.97 9.06
N LYS A 698 -9.88 29.16 8.65
CA LYS A 698 -8.46 29.55 8.60
C LYS A 698 -7.91 29.40 7.19
N VAL A 699 -7.14 30.38 6.71
CA VAL A 699 -6.58 30.39 5.34
C VAL A 699 -5.80 29.10 5.06
N PHE A 700 -4.95 28.64 5.98
CA PHE A 700 -4.18 27.42 5.81
C PHE A 700 -5.05 26.14 5.77
N MET A 701 -6.20 26.14 6.48
CA MET A 701 -7.15 25.03 6.43
C MET A 701 -7.86 24.99 5.07
N SER A 702 -8.25 26.16 4.55
CA SER A 702 -8.80 26.31 3.20
C SER A 702 -7.81 25.85 2.12
N SER A 703 -6.54 26.16 2.27
CA SER A 703 -5.46 25.67 1.40
C SER A 703 -5.26 24.14 1.52
N ASN A 704 -5.45 23.57 2.71
CA ASN A 704 -5.42 22.12 2.90
C ASN A 704 -6.61 21.42 2.23
N LEU A 705 -7.80 22.04 2.18
CA LEU A 705 -8.94 21.53 1.42
C LEU A 705 -8.63 21.42 -0.08
N ILE A 706 -8.00 22.45 -0.65
CA ILE A 706 -7.51 22.42 -2.04
C ILE A 706 -6.54 21.24 -2.23
N GLY A 707 -5.60 21.04 -1.31
CA GLY A 707 -4.64 19.94 -1.37
C GLY A 707 -5.31 18.57 -1.32
N GLY A 708 -6.30 18.40 -0.45
CA GLY A 708 -7.10 17.17 -0.37
C GLY A 708 -7.83 16.88 -1.68
N PHE A 709 -8.46 17.90 -2.26
CA PHE A 709 -9.14 17.78 -3.55
C PHE A 709 -8.16 17.36 -4.66
N PHE A 710 -6.99 17.99 -4.75
CA PHE A 710 -5.97 17.64 -5.76
C PHE A 710 -5.42 16.23 -5.61
N ILE A 711 -5.24 15.72 -4.38
CA ILE A 711 -4.83 14.33 -4.14
C ILE A 711 -5.86 13.35 -4.71
N ARG A 712 -7.15 13.67 -4.60
CA ARG A 712 -8.23 12.80 -5.11
C ARG A 712 -8.37 12.88 -6.63
N LEU A 713 -7.95 13.98 -7.24
CA LEU A 713 -7.85 14.17 -8.68
C LEU A 713 -6.64 13.49 -9.34
N GLU A 714 -5.87 12.65 -8.63
CA GLU A 714 -4.62 12.04 -9.15
C GLU A 714 -4.77 11.34 -10.51
N ARG A 715 -5.94 10.73 -10.78
CA ARG A 715 -6.23 10.10 -12.08
C ARG A 715 -6.27 11.09 -13.25
N ALA A 716 -6.68 12.33 -12.99
CA ALA A 716 -6.71 13.43 -13.95
C ALA A 716 -5.36 14.15 -14.09
N ARG A 717 -4.34 13.84 -13.26
CA ARG A 717 -3.07 14.57 -13.23
C ARG A 717 -2.37 14.58 -14.58
N LYS A 718 -2.46 13.52 -15.36
CA LYS A 718 -1.82 13.47 -16.69
C LYS A 718 -2.52 14.34 -17.74
N CYS A 719 -3.79 14.67 -17.55
CA CYS A 719 -4.62 15.24 -18.61
C CYS A 719 -5.22 16.61 -18.27
N ALA A 720 -5.16 17.07 -17.03
CA ALA A 720 -5.62 18.41 -16.64
C ALA A 720 -4.51 19.22 -15.92
N PHE A 721 -4.67 20.54 -15.95
CA PHE A 721 -3.89 21.50 -15.16
C PHE A 721 -4.86 22.41 -14.42
N GLY A 722 -4.55 22.80 -13.19
CA GLY A 722 -5.42 23.70 -12.43
C GLY A 722 -4.66 24.59 -11.46
N SER A 723 -5.22 25.76 -11.19
CA SER A 723 -4.80 26.65 -10.11
C SER A 723 -6.03 26.94 -9.26
N LEU A 724 -5.97 26.60 -7.97
CA LEU A 724 -6.96 27.00 -6.99
C LEU A 724 -6.27 27.83 -5.91
N VAL A 725 -6.89 28.93 -5.52
CA VAL A 725 -6.37 29.86 -4.53
C VAL A 725 -7.38 30.09 -3.41
N VAL A 726 -6.86 30.55 -2.28
CA VAL A 726 -7.60 31.09 -1.16
C VAL A 726 -7.50 32.61 -1.23
N LEU A 727 -8.64 33.28 -1.30
CA LEU A 727 -8.76 34.73 -1.30
C LEU A 727 -9.30 35.21 0.04
N GLY A 728 -8.79 36.31 0.57
CA GLY A 728 -9.26 36.95 1.81
C GLY A 728 -8.48 36.54 3.04
N GLU A 729 -9.06 36.75 4.22
CA GLU A 729 -8.41 36.54 5.52
C GLU A 729 -9.11 35.45 6.33
N ASP A 730 -8.56 35.11 7.50
CA ASP A 730 -9.22 34.17 8.42
C ASP A 730 -10.66 34.60 8.70
N HIS A 731 -11.59 33.64 8.71
CA HIS A 731 -13.03 33.79 8.91
C HIS A 731 -13.76 34.60 7.81
N ALA A 732 -13.07 35.07 6.77
CA ALA A 732 -13.64 35.80 5.64
C ALA A 732 -13.01 35.40 4.29
N ASN A 733 -12.53 34.15 4.18
CA ASN A 733 -11.87 33.66 2.98
C ASN A 733 -12.80 32.86 2.06
N SER A 734 -12.35 32.65 0.83
CA SER A 734 -13.07 31.90 -0.21
C SER A 734 -12.09 31.16 -1.10
N ILE A 735 -12.51 30.01 -1.64
CA ILE A 735 -11.68 29.20 -2.56
C ILE A 735 -12.23 29.31 -3.98
N ALA A 736 -11.36 29.67 -4.92
CA ALA A 736 -11.71 29.66 -6.33
C ALA A 736 -10.48 29.51 -7.24
N GLY A 737 -10.72 29.28 -8.52
CA GLY A 737 -9.66 29.28 -9.54
C GLY A 737 -10.09 28.68 -10.87
N TYR A 738 -9.12 28.15 -11.61
CA TYR A 738 -9.34 27.68 -12.97
C TYR A 738 -8.69 26.34 -13.25
N PHE A 739 -9.33 25.56 -14.12
CA PHE A 739 -8.83 24.30 -14.66
C PHE A 739 -8.79 24.34 -16.19
N VAL A 740 -7.72 23.80 -16.76
CA VAL A 740 -7.56 23.50 -18.18
C VAL A 740 -7.75 22.00 -18.37
N ILE A 741 -8.80 21.62 -19.09
CA ILE A 741 -9.32 20.25 -19.17
C ILE A 741 -9.39 19.81 -20.64
N PRO A 742 -9.09 18.54 -20.97
CA PRO A 742 -9.14 18.04 -22.32
C PRO A 742 -10.59 17.79 -22.73
N GLY A 743 -10.91 18.15 -23.97
CA GLY A 743 -12.26 18.10 -24.51
C GLY A 743 -13.14 19.25 -24.06
N GLN A 744 -14.43 19.11 -24.34
CA GLN A 744 -15.44 20.16 -24.14
C GLN A 744 -16.35 19.90 -22.92
N GLU A 745 -16.15 18.76 -22.25
CA GLU A 745 -16.89 18.27 -21.09
C GLU A 745 -15.91 17.91 -19.97
N ILE A 746 -16.41 17.85 -18.72
CA ILE A 746 -15.59 17.45 -17.58
C ILE A 746 -15.37 15.92 -17.63
N PRO A 747 -14.13 15.43 -17.57
CA PRO A 747 -13.81 14.00 -17.61
C PRO A 747 -14.27 13.26 -16.35
N GLU A 748 -14.53 11.95 -16.46
CA GLU A 748 -14.97 11.09 -15.34
C GLU A 748 -13.95 11.11 -14.21
N GLU A 749 -12.67 11.20 -14.52
CA GLU A 749 -11.57 11.31 -13.56
C GLU A 749 -11.67 12.57 -12.67
N ILE A 750 -12.41 13.59 -13.11
CA ILE A 750 -12.66 14.82 -12.34
C ILE A 750 -14.03 14.76 -11.64
N TYR A 751 -15.12 14.41 -12.32
CA TYR A 751 -16.46 14.45 -11.68
C TYR A 751 -16.77 13.26 -10.77
N SER A 752 -16.03 12.14 -10.86
CA SER A 752 -16.25 10.96 -10.01
C SER A 752 -15.61 11.04 -8.62
N VAL A 753 -14.84 12.09 -8.31
CA VAL A 753 -14.23 12.26 -7.00
C VAL A 753 -15.24 12.81 -5.99
N ALA A 754 -15.15 12.37 -4.74
CA ALA A 754 -16.17 12.65 -3.72
C ALA A 754 -16.42 14.15 -3.48
N ASP A 755 -15.40 15.01 -3.57
CA ASP A 755 -15.55 16.45 -3.33
C ASP A 755 -15.93 17.25 -4.58
N PHE A 756 -16.11 16.60 -5.74
CA PHE A 756 -16.51 17.33 -6.94
C PHE A 756 -17.78 18.15 -6.71
N GLU A 757 -18.74 17.61 -5.94
CA GLU A 757 -19.98 18.29 -5.57
C GLU A 757 -19.78 19.52 -4.68
N SER A 758 -18.66 19.60 -3.95
CA SER A 758 -18.30 20.78 -3.16
C SER A 758 -17.80 21.95 -3.99
N TYR A 759 -17.54 21.73 -5.28
CA TYR A 759 -17.11 22.76 -6.22
C TYR A 759 -18.15 22.95 -7.33
N THR A 760 -18.16 24.15 -7.91
CA THR A 760 -18.95 24.47 -9.08
C THR A 760 -18.00 24.67 -10.25
N PHE A 761 -18.07 23.78 -11.24
CA PHE A 761 -17.32 23.90 -12.48
C PHE A 761 -18.18 24.58 -13.54
N ARG A 762 -17.74 25.74 -14.04
CA ARG A 762 -18.39 26.49 -15.10
C ARG A 762 -17.42 26.66 -16.26
N LYS A 763 -17.79 26.17 -17.44
CA LYS A 763 -17.01 26.39 -18.65
C LYS A 763 -17.05 27.88 -18.99
N VAL A 764 -15.90 28.48 -19.26
CA VAL A 764 -15.80 29.91 -19.56
C VAL A 764 -15.42 30.16 -21.00
N ASP A 765 -15.81 31.32 -21.52
CA ASP A 765 -15.38 31.80 -22.83
C ASP A 765 -14.02 32.50 -22.68
N HIS A 766 -12.97 31.87 -23.19
CA HIS A 766 -11.60 32.36 -23.17
C HIS A 766 -11.37 33.58 -24.08
N THR A 767 -12.32 33.91 -24.96
CA THR A 767 -12.25 35.10 -25.82
C THR A 767 -12.72 36.37 -25.12
N ASP A 768 -13.41 36.24 -23.99
CA ASP A 768 -13.80 37.38 -23.14
C ASP A 768 -12.55 37.96 -22.44
N PRO A 769 -12.21 39.24 -22.66
CA PRO A 769 -11.05 39.88 -22.03
C PRO A 769 -11.07 39.83 -20.50
N SER A 770 -12.25 39.86 -19.87
CA SER A 770 -12.39 39.80 -18.41
C SER A 770 -12.08 38.40 -17.87
N VAL A 771 -12.52 37.36 -18.58
CA VAL A 771 -12.20 35.96 -18.25
C VAL A 771 -10.72 35.69 -18.45
N LYS A 772 -10.14 36.21 -19.55
CA LYS A 772 -8.71 36.10 -19.84
C LYS A 772 -7.87 36.74 -18.74
N SER A 773 -8.16 37.99 -18.36
CA SER A 773 -7.47 38.69 -17.27
C SER A 773 -7.60 37.93 -15.94
N ASN A 774 -8.80 37.50 -15.58
CA ASN A 774 -9.01 36.73 -14.35
C ASN A 774 -8.20 35.43 -14.39
N PHE A 775 -8.25 34.67 -15.48
CA PHE A 775 -7.47 33.44 -15.62
C PHE A 775 -5.97 33.70 -15.36
N GLU A 776 -5.40 34.74 -15.97
CA GLU A 776 -4.00 35.13 -15.78
C GLU A 776 -3.67 35.43 -14.32
N ASP A 777 -4.52 36.19 -13.62
CA ASP A 777 -4.36 36.51 -12.20
C ASP A 777 -4.39 35.25 -11.31
N TYR A 778 -5.33 34.33 -11.57
CA TYR A 778 -5.41 33.07 -10.82
C TYR A 778 -4.27 32.10 -11.14
N ILE A 779 -3.67 32.17 -12.33
CA ILE A 779 -2.50 31.35 -12.70
C ILE A 779 -1.21 31.90 -12.07
N ALA A 780 -1.09 33.22 -11.95
CA ALA A 780 0.09 33.90 -11.38
C ALA A 780 0.03 34.15 -9.87
N TRP A 781 -1.13 33.93 -9.22
CA TRP A 781 -1.36 34.13 -7.77
C TRP A 781 -1.13 35.58 -7.31
N ASP A 782 -1.33 36.53 -8.20
CA ASP A 782 -1.12 37.96 -7.96
C ASP A 782 -2.35 38.77 -8.36
N GLY A 783 -2.72 39.76 -7.54
CA GLY A 783 -3.87 40.64 -7.79
C GLY A 783 -4.85 40.78 -6.62
N HIS A 784 -5.97 41.44 -6.90
CA HIS A 784 -7.13 41.53 -6.00
C HIS A 784 -8.35 41.10 -6.80
N LEU A 785 -9.06 40.09 -6.33
CA LEU A 785 -10.23 39.53 -7.00
C LEU A 785 -11.41 39.65 -6.06
N ASP A 786 -12.51 40.22 -6.55
CA ASP A 786 -13.73 40.48 -5.78
C ASP A 786 -13.48 41.26 -4.48
N GLY A 787 -12.51 42.19 -4.49
CA GLY A 787 -12.12 42.99 -3.33
C GLY A 787 -11.31 42.22 -2.27
N LYS A 788 -10.93 40.97 -2.54
CA LYS A 788 -10.11 40.14 -1.64
C LYS A 788 -8.71 39.95 -2.21
N LYS A 789 -7.70 39.96 -1.33
CA LYS A 789 -6.30 39.68 -1.68
C LYS A 789 -6.03 38.17 -1.71
N PHE A 790 -5.11 37.72 -2.56
CA PHE A 790 -4.58 36.35 -2.50
C PHE A 790 -3.87 36.10 -1.17
N ALA A 791 -4.20 34.96 -0.54
CA ALA A 791 -3.66 34.58 0.75
C ALA A 791 -2.84 33.28 0.70
N ASP A 792 -3.30 32.28 -0.06
CA ASP A 792 -2.58 31.02 -0.30
C ASP A 792 -3.14 30.35 -1.57
N GLY A 793 -2.56 29.25 -2.03
CA GLY A 793 -3.06 28.50 -3.18
C GLY A 793 -2.29 27.22 -3.46
N LYS A 794 -2.78 26.43 -4.42
CA LYS A 794 -2.08 25.24 -4.92
C LYS A 794 -2.26 25.10 -6.42
N ILE A 795 -1.24 24.51 -7.06
CA ILE A 795 -1.25 24.15 -8.48
C ILE A 795 -1.41 22.64 -8.64
N PHE A 796 -2.36 22.26 -9.48
CA PHE A 796 -2.56 20.89 -9.96
C PHE A 796 -1.81 20.72 -11.28
N LYS A 797 -0.70 19.97 -11.25
CA LYS A 797 0.12 19.68 -12.42
C LYS A 797 0.69 18.27 -12.40
#